data_AF-B2TP83-F1
#
_entry.id   AF-B2TP83-F1
#
_cell.length_a   1.000
_cell.length_b   1.000
_cell.length_c   1.000
_cell.angle_alpha   90.00
_cell.angle_beta   90.00
_cell.angle_gamma   90.00
#
_symmetry.space_group_name_H-M   'P 1'
#
loop_
_entity.id
_entity.type
_entity.pdbx_description
1 polymer ?
#
loop_
_entity_poly.entity_id
_entity_poly.type
_entity_poly.pdbx_seq_one_letter_code
_entity_poly.pdbx_strand_id
1 'polypeptide(L)'
;MGLKEFIKDNILVFDGAMGTMLQKEGLKLGENPEIFNIEESEKVKKIHEEYIKNGAMIITSNTFGANELKLENTGYTVEEIINAAISLAKEATGNEKVYIALDIGPIGELLEPMGTLSFDRAYEIFKRQIVQGEKSGADLILIETMTDLYEAKAALLAAKENTSLPVFCTMSFDENGRTFTGCTPESMAITLEGIGADAVGINCSLGPKELLPIVKRIKKATNLPIMTQPNAGLPKLSFGEAIYDITSDEFEYWVNEFVKEGVSIIGGCCGTTPKFIKRLRVLADNNKRIIRDKIEFSAVCTPSNVVKIEGVKVIGERINPTGKKLFKEALKNNDIDYILKQAIEQIEAGAEILDVNVGLPEINEKEMMKKVVKEIQGIIDAPLQIDSSNIAAIETGLRAYNGKPIVNSVNGEDEVLEKILPLVKKYGASVVGLTLDKRGIPATADERFKIAEKIVKKAKEYGIEKHNVFIDCLVLTASAQQAEVKETLKALRRVKEELGVKTLLGVSNISFGLPCRELINETFLAMAIANGLDLPIMNPNSTGMMAVINSYNVLANIDKRSEKYISIYGNVKVERGLRDTSKKNIEVIKSENIDLKYIVIKGLKDEAEEATKHILKTMNELSVVNEILIPALDEVGLKYEKGEIFLPQLIQCAETVKKAFEVIKKRLVINKSNSISKGKIVLATVKEDIHDIGKNIVKVILENYGYQIIDLGKDVSVETVVDVSLKNDIKLVGLSALMTTTLKSMEETIKGLRENGYKGKVFVGGAVLTSEYAKQIGADYYAKDARESVEIAKIVLNN
;
A
#
# COMPACT_ATOMS: atom_id res chain seq x y z
N MET A 1 -4.08 6.28 36.39
CA MET A 1 -3.84 7.07 35.15
C MET A 1 -3.96 6.09 34.00
N GLY A 2 -4.77 6.39 32.99
CA GLY A 2 -4.91 5.51 31.83
C GLY A 2 -3.68 5.59 30.92
N LEU A 3 -3.44 4.57 30.09
CA LEU A 3 -2.30 4.52 29.16
C LEU A 3 -2.21 5.78 28.27
N LYS A 4 -3.34 6.21 27.70
CA LYS A 4 -3.43 7.41 26.84
C LYS A 4 -3.11 8.71 27.57
N GLU A 5 -3.26 8.74 28.89
CA GLU A 5 -2.90 9.89 29.71
C GLU A 5 -1.42 9.83 30.10
N PHE A 6 -0.89 8.63 30.38
CA PHE A 6 0.52 8.41 30.67
C PHE A 6 1.45 8.83 29.54
N ILE A 7 1.13 8.45 28.30
CA ILE A 7 1.95 8.77 27.12
C ILE A 7 1.98 10.27 26.79
N LYS A 8 1.08 11.08 27.34
CA LYS A 8 1.07 12.52 27.04
C LYS A 8 2.34 13.21 27.56
N ASP A 9 2.84 12.77 28.71
CA ASP A 9 3.94 13.44 29.41
C ASP A 9 5.20 12.55 29.54
N ASN A 10 5.07 11.24 29.34
CA ASN A 10 6.13 10.27 29.59
C ASN A 10 6.53 9.49 28.33
N ILE A 11 7.74 8.93 28.37
CA ILE A 11 8.21 7.96 27.38
C ILE A 11 7.80 6.56 27.86
N LEU A 12 7.09 5.82 27.02
CA LEU A 12 6.70 4.44 27.29
C LEU A 12 7.79 3.47 26.85
N VAL A 13 8.03 2.44 27.68
CA VAL A 13 9.01 1.39 27.40
C VAL A 13 8.30 0.06 27.24
N PHE A 14 8.28 -0.46 26.01
CA PHE A 14 7.90 -1.83 25.70
C PHE A 14 9.02 -2.81 26.06
N ASP A 15 8.69 -4.09 26.11
CA ASP A 15 9.63 -5.18 26.24
C ASP A 15 10.48 -5.41 24.96
N GLY A 16 11.23 -6.52 24.97
CA GLY A 16 12.08 -6.95 23.86
C GLY A 16 11.52 -8.19 23.17
N ALA A 17 12.36 -8.92 22.42
CA ALA A 17 11.90 -10.10 21.69
C ALA A 17 11.42 -11.24 22.60
N MET A 18 10.19 -11.70 22.36
CA MET A 18 9.66 -12.96 22.90
C MET A 18 10.32 -14.17 22.20
N GLY A 19 10.28 -14.21 20.86
CA GLY A 19 10.80 -15.34 20.07
C GLY A 19 12.28 -15.65 20.33
N THR A 20 13.15 -14.63 20.42
CA THR A 20 14.57 -14.80 20.74
C THR A 20 14.78 -15.37 22.16
N MET A 21 13.92 -15.02 23.12
CA MET A 21 14.02 -15.54 24.48
C MET A 21 13.49 -16.98 24.56
N LEU A 22 12.42 -17.31 23.84
CA LEU A 22 11.91 -18.68 23.74
C LEU A 22 12.92 -19.63 23.08
N GLN A 23 13.65 -19.18 22.05
CA GLN A 23 14.73 -19.96 21.42
C GLN A 23 15.83 -20.34 22.43
N LYS A 24 16.17 -19.44 23.36
CA LYS A 24 17.14 -19.74 24.44
C LYS A 24 16.61 -20.73 25.47
N GLU A 25 15.29 -20.81 25.62
CA GLU A 25 14.60 -21.73 26.52
C GLU A 25 14.16 -23.04 25.82
N GLY A 26 14.64 -23.27 24.59
CA GLY A 26 14.55 -24.54 23.86
C GLY A 26 13.50 -24.62 22.75
N LEU A 27 12.86 -23.50 22.36
CA LEU A 27 12.01 -23.46 21.17
C LEU A 27 12.83 -23.79 19.93
N LYS A 28 12.46 -24.86 19.23
CA LYS A 28 13.18 -25.27 18.01
C LYS A 28 12.74 -24.43 16.82
N LEU A 29 13.56 -24.52 15.79
CA LEU A 29 13.31 -23.86 14.51
C LEU A 29 12.10 -24.49 13.84
N GLY A 30 11.16 -23.66 13.38
CA GLY A 30 9.91 -24.09 12.75
C GLY A 30 8.78 -24.45 13.72
N GLU A 31 9.05 -24.56 15.03
CA GLU A 31 7.98 -24.73 16.02
C GLU A 31 7.19 -23.43 16.19
N ASN A 32 5.88 -23.55 16.40
CA ASN A 32 4.99 -22.41 16.62
C ASN A 32 5.22 -21.84 18.05
N PRO A 33 5.72 -20.60 18.19
CA PRO A 33 6.01 -20.02 19.51
C PRO A 33 4.78 -19.90 20.40
N GLU A 34 3.60 -19.70 19.81
CA GLU A 34 2.37 -19.48 20.56
C GLU A 34 1.87 -20.75 21.28
N ILE A 35 2.27 -21.95 20.85
CA ILE A 35 1.95 -23.20 21.56
C ILE A 35 2.59 -23.24 22.96
N PHE A 36 3.74 -22.57 23.14
CA PHE A 36 4.42 -22.53 24.45
C PHE A 36 3.55 -21.88 25.54
N ASN A 37 2.52 -21.11 25.17
CA ASN A 37 1.55 -20.59 26.14
C ASN A 37 0.79 -21.70 26.89
N ILE A 38 0.68 -22.89 26.30
CA ILE A 38 -0.03 -24.03 26.87
C ILE A 38 0.94 -25.11 27.32
N GLU A 39 1.88 -25.49 26.45
CA GLU A 39 2.74 -26.66 26.68
C GLU A 39 3.94 -26.35 27.59
N GLU A 40 4.37 -25.09 27.62
CA GLU A 40 5.61 -24.64 28.25
C GLU A 40 5.40 -23.31 29.01
N SER A 41 4.22 -23.18 29.64
CA SER A 41 3.68 -21.94 30.19
C SER A 41 4.61 -21.23 31.18
N GLU A 42 5.31 -21.98 32.03
CA GLU A 42 6.28 -21.46 33.00
C GLU A 42 7.45 -20.72 32.33
N LYS A 43 7.89 -21.17 31.13
CA LYS A 43 8.97 -20.49 30.38
C LYS A 43 8.50 -19.13 29.87
N VAL A 44 7.30 -19.08 29.29
CA VAL A 44 6.70 -17.82 28.80
C VAL A 44 6.51 -16.83 29.95
N LYS A 45 5.94 -17.29 31.07
CA LYS A 45 5.74 -16.48 32.28
C LYS A 45 7.06 -15.91 32.81
N LYS A 46 8.10 -16.75 32.94
CA LYS A 46 9.43 -16.33 33.38
C LYS A 46 10.01 -15.24 32.47
N ILE A 47 9.85 -15.34 31.15
CA ILE A 47 10.33 -14.32 30.22
C ILE A 47 9.63 -12.97 30.45
N HIS A 48 8.31 -12.97 30.66
CA HIS A 48 7.57 -11.75 31.02
C HIS A 48 8.08 -11.16 32.34
N GLU A 49 8.24 -11.97 33.38
CA GLU A 49 8.77 -11.54 34.68
C GLU A 49 10.17 -10.91 34.55
N GLU A 50 11.03 -11.49 33.69
CA GLU A 50 12.35 -10.93 33.41
C GLU A 50 12.28 -9.55 32.75
N TYR A 51 11.39 -9.33 31.78
CA TYR A 51 11.22 -8.02 31.15
C TYR A 51 10.63 -6.99 32.12
N ILE A 52 9.62 -7.37 32.91
CA ILE A 52 9.00 -6.51 33.94
C ILE A 52 10.06 -6.07 34.95
N LYS A 53 10.85 -7.01 35.49
CA LYS A 53 11.92 -6.74 36.45
C LYS A 53 13.00 -5.81 35.89
N ASN A 54 13.18 -5.78 34.57
CA ASN A 54 14.12 -4.91 33.88
C ASN A 54 13.48 -3.61 33.35
N GLY A 55 12.25 -3.30 33.75
CA GLY A 55 11.67 -1.97 33.56
C GLY A 55 10.74 -1.83 32.35
N ALA A 56 10.30 -2.93 31.74
CA ALA A 56 9.20 -2.88 30.79
C ALA A 56 7.96 -2.30 31.47
N MET A 57 7.36 -1.27 30.86
CA MET A 57 6.07 -0.70 31.28
C MET A 57 4.90 -1.37 30.56
N ILE A 58 5.20 -1.99 29.42
CA ILE A 58 4.25 -2.73 28.59
C ILE A 58 4.94 -4.02 28.16
N ILE A 59 4.26 -5.15 28.33
CA ILE A 59 4.70 -6.44 27.80
C ILE A 59 3.81 -6.87 26.64
N THR A 60 4.41 -7.50 25.63
CA THR A 60 3.73 -8.03 24.45
C THR A 60 3.34 -9.49 24.70
N SER A 61 2.06 -9.83 24.59
CA SER A 61 1.63 -11.22 24.74
C SER A 61 2.26 -12.10 23.66
N ASN A 62 2.58 -13.35 23.98
CA ASN A 62 3.10 -14.31 23.00
C ASN A 62 1.99 -14.76 22.03
N THR A 63 1.52 -13.86 21.17
CA THR A 63 0.37 -14.05 20.26
C THR A 63 0.62 -13.56 18.84
N PHE A 64 1.84 -13.18 18.49
CA PHE A 64 2.24 -12.64 17.18
C PHE A 64 1.61 -13.40 16.00
N GLY A 65 1.73 -14.72 16.01
CA GLY A 65 1.20 -15.64 15.01
C GLY A 65 -0.11 -16.34 15.38
N ALA A 66 -0.82 -15.91 16.43
CA ALA A 66 -2.01 -16.57 16.95
C ALA A 66 -3.27 -16.34 16.07
N ASN A 67 -3.20 -16.72 14.79
CA ASN A 67 -4.31 -16.69 13.85
C ASN A 67 -4.63 -18.09 13.33
N GLU A 68 -5.85 -18.28 12.84
CA GLU A 68 -6.35 -19.61 12.46
C GLU A 68 -5.58 -20.29 11.32
N LEU A 69 -4.94 -19.54 10.42
CA LEU A 69 -4.14 -20.13 9.34
C LEU A 69 -2.80 -20.65 9.88
N LYS A 70 -2.18 -19.91 10.80
CA LYS A 70 -0.92 -20.33 11.44
C LYS A 70 -1.12 -21.42 12.49
N LEU A 71 -2.32 -21.54 13.06
CA LEU A 71 -2.66 -22.51 14.09
C LEU A 71 -3.27 -23.82 13.58
N GLU A 72 -3.57 -23.94 12.28
CA GLU A 72 -4.33 -25.06 11.69
C GLU A 72 -3.81 -26.46 12.10
N ASN A 73 -2.49 -26.63 12.20
CA ASN A 73 -1.85 -27.93 12.50
C ASN A 73 -1.36 -28.07 13.95
N THR A 74 -1.79 -27.15 14.84
CA THR A 74 -1.30 -27.13 16.23
C THR A 74 -2.22 -27.87 17.21
N GLY A 75 -3.47 -28.13 16.82
CA GLY A 75 -4.47 -28.74 17.70
C GLY A 75 -5.15 -27.77 18.68
N TYR A 76 -4.73 -26.51 18.71
CA TYR A 76 -5.31 -25.46 19.57
C TYR A 76 -6.06 -24.41 18.76
N THR A 77 -7.12 -23.87 19.36
CA THR A 77 -7.89 -22.76 18.78
C THR A 77 -7.21 -21.40 19.04
N VAL A 78 -7.55 -20.41 18.23
CA VAL A 78 -7.15 -19.00 18.45
C VAL A 78 -7.54 -18.55 19.86
N GLU A 79 -8.72 -18.95 20.33
CA GLU A 79 -9.24 -18.56 21.63
C GLU A 79 -8.44 -19.13 22.80
N GLU A 80 -8.08 -20.41 22.73
CA GLU A 80 -7.29 -21.08 23.76
C GLU A 80 -5.90 -20.46 23.88
N ILE A 81 -5.23 -20.23 22.74
CA ILE A 81 -3.88 -19.66 22.69
C ILE A 81 -3.88 -18.23 23.25
N ILE A 82 -4.77 -17.35 22.77
CA ILE A 82 -4.82 -15.96 23.24
C ILE A 82 -5.21 -15.89 24.72
N ASN A 83 -6.17 -16.71 25.16
CA ASN A 83 -6.56 -16.71 26.57
C ASN A 83 -5.41 -17.17 27.48
N ALA A 84 -4.66 -18.20 27.08
CA ALA A 84 -3.48 -18.67 27.80
C ALA A 84 -2.39 -17.60 27.85
N ALA A 85 -2.04 -17.00 26.71
CA ALA A 85 -1.00 -15.98 26.61
C ALA A 85 -1.30 -14.76 27.50
N ILE A 86 -2.52 -14.23 27.44
CA ILE A 86 -2.92 -13.07 28.26
C ILE A 86 -3.00 -13.43 29.74
N SER A 87 -3.44 -14.64 30.09
CA SER A 87 -3.45 -15.10 31.48
C SER A 87 -2.05 -15.19 32.06
N LEU A 88 -1.08 -15.73 31.31
CA LEU A 88 0.31 -15.80 31.73
C LEU A 88 0.94 -14.41 31.89
N ALA A 89 0.67 -13.49 30.97
CA ALA A 89 1.11 -12.10 31.10
C ALA A 89 0.55 -11.42 32.36
N LYS A 90 -0.71 -11.69 32.72
CA LYS A 90 -1.32 -11.19 33.97
C LYS A 90 -0.69 -11.81 35.21
N GLU A 91 -0.45 -13.10 35.20
CA GLU A 91 0.23 -13.78 36.30
C GLU A 91 1.64 -13.24 36.52
N ALA A 92 2.41 -13.02 35.45
CA ALA A 92 3.75 -12.43 35.50
C ALA A 92 3.73 -10.98 36.02
N THR A 93 2.68 -10.22 35.70
CA THR A 93 2.50 -8.84 36.18
C THR A 93 2.26 -8.78 37.68
N GLY A 94 1.50 -9.73 38.25
CA GLY A 94 1.19 -9.76 39.68
C GLY A 94 0.55 -8.44 40.16
N ASN A 95 1.24 -7.73 41.06
CA ASN A 95 0.80 -6.43 41.58
C ASN A 95 1.53 -5.22 40.95
N GLU A 96 2.44 -5.47 39.99
CA GLU A 96 3.17 -4.40 39.31
C GLU A 96 2.25 -3.62 38.37
N LYS A 97 2.60 -2.34 38.12
CA LYS A 97 1.85 -1.49 37.20
C LYS A 97 2.41 -1.61 35.79
N VAL A 98 2.12 -2.72 35.12
CA VAL A 98 2.52 -3.02 33.74
C VAL A 98 1.26 -3.27 32.91
N TYR A 99 1.23 -2.74 31.69
CA TYR A 99 0.14 -3.00 30.75
C TYR A 99 0.45 -4.20 29.86
N ILE A 100 -0.58 -4.91 29.43
CA ILE A 100 -0.46 -6.07 28.56
C ILE A 100 -0.98 -5.71 27.18
N ALA A 101 -0.10 -5.80 26.18
CA ALA A 101 -0.47 -5.64 24.78
C ALA A 101 -0.85 -6.98 24.17
N LEU A 102 -2.04 -7.05 23.58
CA LEU A 102 -2.36 -8.11 22.63
C LEU A 102 -1.51 -7.89 21.38
N ASP A 103 -0.53 -8.77 21.19
CA ASP A 103 0.34 -8.74 20.03
C ASP A 103 -0.31 -9.43 18.82
N ILE A 104 -0.34 -8.72 17.69
CA ILE A 104 -0.93 -9.16 16.42
C ILE A 104 0.06 -8.89 15.29
N GLY A 105 0.68 -9.95 14.79
CA GLY A 105 1.50 -9.92 13.59
C GLY A 105 0.70 -10.10 12.30
N PRO A 106 1.37 -10.12 11.14
CA PRO A 106 0.74 -10.41 9.85
C PRO A 106 0.12 -11.81 9.81
N ILE A 107 -0.93 -11.97 9.01
CA ILE A 107 -1.61 -13.26 8.83
C ILE A 107 -0.66 -14.30 8.23
N GLY A 108 0.21 -13.87 7.32
CA GLY A 108 1.16 -14.74 6.60
C GLY A 108 0.74 -15.10 5.18
N GLU A 109 -0.38 -14.53 4.69
CA GLU A 109 -0.83 -14.63 3.30
C GLU A 109 -0.97 -13.25 2.66
N LEU A 110 -0.71 -13.15 1.36
CA LEU A 110 -0.88 -11.91 0.62
C LEU A 110 -2.36 -11.63 0.33
N LEU A 111 -2.77 -10.38 0.50
CA LEU A 111 -4.11 -9.93 0.16
C LEU A 111 -4.30 -9.82 -1.36
N GLU A 112 -5.54 -9.96 -1.83
CA GLU A 112 -5.92 -9.66 -3.21
C GLU A 112 -5.55 -8.22 -3.61
N PRO A 113 -5.04 -7.99 -4.84
CA PRO A 113 -4.86 -8.97 -5.92
C PRO A 113 -3.51 -9.71 -5.88
N MET A 114 -2.62 -9.45 -4.91
CA MET A 114 -1.30 -10.08 -4.86
C MET A 114 -1.35 -11.55 -4.43
N GLY A 115 -2.35 -11.92 -3.64
CA GLY A 115 -2.61 -13.29 -3.22
C GLY A 115 -4.10 -13.60 -3.23
N THR A 116 -4.47 -14.65 -2.49
CA THR A 116 -5.83 -15.21 -2.49
C THR A 116 -6.69 -14.72 -1.33
N LEU A 117 -6.10 -14.03 -0.35
CA LEU A 117 -6.82 -13.60 0.84
C LEU A 117 -7.60 -12.32 0.56
N SER A 118 -8.93 -12.41 0.58
CA SER A 118 -9.76 -11.20 0.45
C SER A 118 -9.64 -10.30 1.69
N PHE A 119 -9.77 -8.98 1.51
CA PHE A 119 -9.78 -8.00 2.59
C PHE A 119 -10.80 -8.33 3.69
N ASP A 120 -12.02 -8.73 3.29
CA ASP A 120 -13.09 -9.05 4.24
C ASP A 120 -12.75 -10.31 5.05
N ARG A 121 -12.04 -11.28 4.45
CA ARG A 121 -11.54 -12.46 5.18
C ARG A 121 -10.42 -12.10 6.15
N ALA A 122 -9.45 -11.30 5.73
CA ALA A 122 -8.38 -10.80 6.60
C ALA A 122 -8.96 -10.04 7.81
N TYR A 123 -9.97 -9.18 7.58
CA TYR A 123 -10.69 -8.49 8.63
C TYR A 123 -11.31 -9.44 9.66
N GLU A 124 -12.01 -10.50 9.24
CA GLU A 124 -12.63 -11.45 10.17
C GLU A 124 -11.58 -12.25 10.97
N ILE A 125 -10.43 -12.59 10.37
CA ILE A 125 -9.31 -13.23 11.07
C ILE A 125 -8.80 -12.32 12.20
N PHE A 126 -8.49 -11.05 11.90
CA PHE A 126 -8.02 -10.11 12.91
C PHE A 126 -9.08 -9.84 13.98
N LYS A 127 -10.34 -9.64 13.58
CA LYS A 127 -11.46 -9.42 14.49
C LYS A 127 -11.59 -10.54 15.53
N ARG A 128 -11.44 -11.80 15.11
CA ARG A 128 -11.48 -12.96 16.02
C ARG A 128 -10.40 -12.86 17.09
N GLN A 129 -9.15 -12.56 16.71
CA GLN A 129 -8.04 -12.39 17.65
C GLN A 129 -8.30 -11.24 18.63
N ILE A 130 -8.72 -10.10 18.08
CA ILE A 130 -8.94 -8.84 18.79
C ILE A 130 -10.04 -8.96 19.85
N VAL A 131 -11.22 -9.48 19.46
CA VAL A 131 -12.36 -9.66 20.37
C VAL A 131 -11.98 -10.61 21.50
N GLN A 132 -11.21 -11.65 21.19
CA GLN A 132 -10.74 -12.57 22.21
C GLN A 132 -9.71 -11.92 23.14
N GLY A 133 -8.78 -11.11 22.64
CA GLY A 133 -7.79 -10.45 23.47
C GLY A 133 -8.40 -9.44 24.44
N GLU A 134 -9.38 -8.64 24.01
CA GLU A 134 -10.14 -7.75 24.91
C GLU A 134 -10.90 -8.57 25.97
N LYS A 135 -11.58 -9.66 25.57
CA LYS A 135 -12.27 -10.56 26.50
C LYS A 135 -11.31 -11.21 27.52
N SER A 136 -10.11 -11.57 27.08
CA SER A 136 -9.06 -12.14 27.94
C SER A 136 -8.44 -11.07 28.85
N GLY A 137 -8.69 -9.79 28.56
CA GLY A 137 -8.33 -8.60 29.34
C GLY A 137 -6.94 -8.06 29.03
N ALA A 138 -6.61 -7.95 27.75
CA ALA A 138 -5.52 -7.09 27.27
C ALA A 138 -5.85 -5.60 27.53
N ASP A 139 -4.82 -4.79 27.76
CA ASP A 139 -4.95 -3.34 28.02
C ASP A 139 -4.86 -2.49 26.75
N LEU A 140 -4.20 -3.01 25.71
CA LEU A 140 -4.08 -2.38 24.39
C LEU A 140 -3.88 -3.46 23.31
N ILE A 141 -4.00 -3.03 22.05
CA ILE A 141 -3.71 -3.86 20.87
C ILE A 141 -2.46 -3.32 20.19
N LEU A 142 -1.48 -4.19 19.96
CA LEU A 142 -0.31 -3.91 19.14
C LEU A 142 -0.46 -4.67 17.82
N ILE A 143 -0.70 -3.93 16.74
CA ILE A 143 -0.64 -4.45 15.38
C ILE A 143 0.77 -4.20 14.87
N GLU A 144 1.61 -5.22 14.74
CA GLU A 144 3.02 -5.01 14.42
C GLU A 144 3.56 -5.82 13.24
N THR A 145 4.72 -5.38 12.74
CA THR A 145 5.45 -6.04 11.64
C THR A 145 4.63 -6.15 10.34
N MET A 146 3.62 -5.30 10.16
CA MET A 146 2.83 -5.30 8.92
C MET A 146 3.70 -4.85 7.75
N THR A 147 3.60 -5.57 6.63
CA THR A 147 4.37 -5.29 5.39
C THR A 147 3.47 -4.82 4.24
N ASP A 148 2.16 -4.94 4.41
CA ASP A 148 1.12 -4.41 3.53
C ASP A 148 0.24 -3.41 4.30
N LEU A 149 0.06 -2.22 3.72
CA LEU A 149 -0.81 -1.19 4.29
C LEU A 149 -2.28 -1.64 4.27
N TYR A 150 -2.68 -2.48 3.30
CA TYR A 150 -4.06 -2.94 3.21
C TYR A 150 -4.39 -3.95 4.30
N GLU A 151 -3.46 -4.84 4.62
CA GLU A 151 -3.55 -5.75 5.76
C GLU A 151 -3.58 -4.98 7.09
N ALA A 152 -2.68 -4.01 7.27
CA ALA A 152 -2.68 -3.13 8.45
C ALA A 152 -4.01 -2.37 8.60
N LYS A 153 -4.58 -1.89 7.48
CA LYS A 153 -5.91 -1.28 7.45
C LYS A 153 -7.00 -2.26 7.89
N ALA A 154 -6.96 -3.51 7.43
CA ALA A 154 -7.94 -4.53 7.82
C ALA A 154 -7.88 -4.80 9.34
N ALA A 155 -6.68 -4.97 9.89
CA ALA A 155 -6.45 -5.18 11.31
C ALA A 155 -6.91 -3.97 12.15
N LEU A 156 -6.54 -2.75 11.74
CA LEU A 156 -6.91 -1.53 12.47
C LEU A 156 -8.42 -1.29 12.43
N LEU A 157 -9.07 -1.49 11.29
CA LEU A 157 -10.54 -1.40 11.22
C LEU A 157 -11.21 -2.46 12.10
N ALA A 158 -10.71 -3.71 12.10
CA ALA A 158 -11.21 -4.74 13.01
C ALA A 158 -11.08 -4.31 14.47
N ALA A 159 -9.97 -3.67 14.85
CA ALA A 159 -9.74 -3.16 16.20
C ALA A 159 -10.69 -2.01 16.57
N LYS A 160 -10.82 -1.01 15.70
CA LYS A 160 -11.65 0.19 15.95
C LYS A 160 -13.15 -0.09 15.92
N GLU A 161 -13.59 -1.08 15.14
CA GLU A 161 -15.01 -1.44 15.02
C GLU A 161 -15.50 -2.38 16.13
N ASN A 162 -14.61 -3.13 16.79
CA ASN A 162 -15.00 -4.20 17.72
C ASN A 162 -14.49 -4.03 19.15
N THR A 163 -13.62 -3.04 19.43
CA THR A 163 -13.08 -2.78 20.77
C THR A 163 -12.99 -1.31 21.09
N SER A 164 -12.82 -1.00 22.38
CA SER A 164 -12.49 0.35 22.86
C SER A 164 -11.02 0.54 23.23
N LEU A 165 -10.22 -0.53 23.13
CA LEU A 165 -8.82 -0.54 23.54
C LEU A 165 -7.98 0.45 22.71
N PRO A 166 -6.93 1.06 23.29
CA PRO A 166 -5.91 1.77 22.53
C PRO A 166 -5.27 0.84 21.49
N VAL A 167 -5.04 1.35 20.29
CA VAL A 167 -4.42 0.57 19.20
C VAL A 167 -3.13 1.22 18.74
N PHE A 168 -2.01 0.53 18.90
CA PHE A 168 -0.72 0.93 18.35
C PHE A 168 -0.47 0.11 17.08
N CYS A 169 -0.04 0.76 16.01
CA CYS A 169 0.17 0.10 14.73
C CYS A 169 1.54 0.41 14.15
N THR A 170 2.37 -0.62 13.96
CA THR A 170 3.69 -0.51 13.36
C THR A 170 3.77 -1.27 12.05
N MET A 171 4.59 -0.77 11.13
CA MET A 171 4.94 -1.46 9.90
C MET A 171 6.44 -1.68 9.83
N SER A 172 6.86 -2.69 9.06
CA SER A 172 8.25 -3.00 8.82
C SER A 172 8.70 -2.51 7.44
N PHE A 173 9.86 -1.83 7.41
CA PHE A 173 10.43 -1.19 6.22
C PHE A 173 11.83 -1.73 5.93
N ASP A 174 12.18 -1.78 4.65
CA ASP A 174 13.51 -2.09 4.17
C ASP A 174 14.41 -0.84 4.16
N GLU A 175 15.72 -1.00 3.91
CA GLU A 175 16.73 0.07 3.88
C GLU A 175 16.39 1.16 2.85
N ASN A 176 15.67 0.81 1.78
CA ASN A 176 15.18 1.76 0.79
C ASN A 176 14.04 2.68 1.31
N GLY A 177 13.59 2.46 2.55
CA GLY A 177 12.52 3.21 3.19
C GLY A 177 11.15 2.94 2.57
N ARG A 178 10.91 1.72 2.10
CA ARG A 178 9.61 1.20 1.64
C ARG A 178 9.34 -0.17 2.28
N THR A 179 8.07 -0.52 2.38
CA THR A 179 7.68 -1.89 2.74
C THR A 179 7.82 -2.82 1.55
N PHE A 180 7.69 -4.13 1.77
CA PHE A 180 7.66 -5.15 0.72
C PHE A 180 6.66 -4.85 -0.41
N THR A 181 5.49 -4.27 -0.07
CA THR A 181 4.46 -3.91 -1.05
C THR A 181 4.65 -2.51 -1.66
N GLY A 182 5.74 -1.81 -1.33
CA GLY A 182 6.06 -0.48 -1.84
C GLY A 182 5.54 0.68 -0.99
N CYS A 183 4.90 0.40 0.16
CA CYS A 183 4.30 1.42 1.02
C CYS A 183 5.37 2.38 1.56
N THR A 184 5.06 3.68 1.57
CA THR A 184 5.92 4.71 2.16
C THR A 184 5.59 4.96 3.63
N PRO A 185 6.58 5.35 4.46
CA PRO A 185 6.34 5.76 5.85
C PRO A 185 5.33 6.90 5.98
N GLU A 186 5.30 7.83 5.02
CA GLU A 186 4.34 8.93 4.98
C GLU A 186 2.91 8.42 4.71
N SER A 187 2.73 7.53 3.73
CA SER A 187 1.44 6.93 3.41
C SER A 187 0.88 6.11 4.57
N MET A 188 1.73 5.30 5.22
CA MET A 188 1.37 4.59 6.45
C MET A 188 0.87 5.56 7.51
N ALA A 189 1.68 6.57 7.86
CA ALA A 189 1.39 7.48 8.96
C ALA A 189 0.07 8.25 8.74
N ILE A 190 -0.14 8.78 7.52
CA ILE A 190 -1.36 9.52 7.16
C ILE A 190 -2.60 8.61 7.19
N THR A 191 -2.49 7.38 6.67
CA THR A 191 -3.62 6.46 6.58
C THR A 191 -4.04 5.94 7.95
N LEU A 192 -3.08 5.46 8.74
CA LEU A 192 -3.36 4.88 10.06
C LEU A 192 -3.82 5.94 11.08
N GLU A 193 -3.27 7.16 11.02
CA GLU A 193 -3.79 8.29 11.80
C GLU A 193 -5.24 8.60 11.42
N GLY A 194 -5.56 8.62 10.13
CA GLY A 194 -6.91 8.88 9.65
C GLY A 194 -7.94 7.89 10.19
N ILE A 195 -7.62 6.59 10.14
CA ILE A 195 -8.51 5.51 10.62
C ILE A 195 -8.67 5.54 12.15
N GLY A 196 -7.70 6.08 12.88
CA GLY A 196 -7.79 6.31 14.32
C GLY A 196 -6.91 5.39 15.18
N ALA A 197 -5.70 5.08 14.68
CA ALA A 197 -4.63 4.56 15.53
C ALA A 197 -4.30 5.54 16.66
N ASP A 198 -3.90 5.02 17.82
CA ASP A 198 -3.49 5.82 18.98
C ASP A 198 -1.98 6.08 19.01
N ALA A 199 -1.20 5.24 18.33
CA ALA A 199 0.21 5.47 18.01
C ALA A 199 0.56 4.76 16.70
N VAL A 200 1.54 5.28 15.97
CA VAL A 200 2.07 4.65 14.76
C VAL A 200 3.58 4.55 14.83
N GLY A 201 4.16 3.59 14.13
CA GLY A 201 5.60 3.39 14.25
C GLY A 201 6.20 2.35 13.34
N ILE A 202 7.41 1.94 13.72
CA ILE A 202 8.20 0.97 12.99
C ILE A 202 8.82 -0.04 13.95
N ASN A 203 8.89 -1.28 13.52
CA ASN A 203 9.56 -2.34 14.24
C ASN A 203 10.22 -3.31 13.24
N CYS A 204 11.17 -4.09 13.75
CA CYS A 204 11.85 -5.15 13.00
C CYS A 204 12.62 -4.67 11.76
N SER A 205 13.04 -5.63 10.92
CA SER A 205 13.93 -5.54 9.73
C SER A 205 15.31 -4.95 9.95
N LEU A 206 15.40 -3.75 10.52
CA LEU A 206 16.60 -2.95 10.55
C LEU A 206 17.08 -2.67 11.99
N GLY A 207 18.36 -2.37 12.10
CA GLY A 207 18.96 -1.85 13.32
C GLY A 207 18.55 -0.40 13.59
N PRO A 208 18.83 0.14 14.80
CA PRO A 208 18.38 1.46 15.17
C PRO A 208 19.04 2.59 14.37
N LYS A 209 20.27 2.39 13.86
CA LYS A 209 20.94 3.38 13.01
C LYS A 209 20.23 3.55 11.68
N GLU A 210 19.88 2.43 11.05
CA GLU A 210 19.25 2.35 9.72
C GLU A 210 17.79 2.83 9.76
N LEU A 211 17.11 2.70 10.91
CA LEU A 211 15.74 3.18 11.09
C LEU A 211 15.63 4.72 11.26
N LEU A 212 16.70 5.42 11.68
CA LEU A 212 16.63 6.86 11.98
C LEU A 212 16.11 7.73 10.80
N PRO A 213 16.52 7.52 9.53
CA PRO A 213 15.94 8.24 8.40
C PRO A 213 14.43 7.99 8.22
N ILE A 214 13.96 6.78 8.52
CA ILE A 214 12.55 6.39 8.41
C ILE A 214 11.73 7.07 9.51
N VAL A 215 12.24 7.08 10.76
CA VAL A 215 11.64 7.83 11.88
C VAL A 215 11.43 9.31 11.52
N LYS A 216 12.43 9.94 10.89
CA LYS A 216 12.35 11.34 10.44
C LYS A 216 11.27 11.59 9.39
N ARG A 217 10.99 10.60 8.54
CA ARG A 217 9.91 10.67 7.54
C ARG A 217 8.53 10.58 8.20
N ILE A 218 8.35 9.61 9.09
CA ILE A 218 7.11 9.44 9.88
C ILE A 218 6.82 10.69 10.71
N LYS A 219 7.85 11.23 11.38
CA LYS A 219 7.77 12.47 12.15
C LYS A 219 7.16 13.64 11.38
N LYS A 220 7.38 13.72 10.06
CA LYS A 220 6.88 14.80 9.21
C LYS A 220 5.48 14.54 8.65
N ALA A 221 4.88 13.39 8.94
CA ALA A 221 3.62 12.94 8.35
C ALA A 221 2.49 12.73 9.37
N THR A 222 2.78 12.61 10.67
CA THR A 222 1.75 12.34 11.70
C THR A 222 1.91 13.17 12.97
N ASN A 223 0.78 13.49 13.61
CA ASN A 223 0.71 14.09 14.94
C ASN A 223 0.59 13.06 16.09
N LEU A 224 0.44 11.77 15.78
CA LEU A 224 0.33 10.71 16.78
C LEU A 224 1.66 10.45 17.51
N PRO A 225 1.63 9.91 18.73
CA PRO A 225 2.82 9.31 19.33
C PRO A 225 3.53 8.35 18.37
N ILE A 226 4.86 8.46 18.29
CA ILE A 226 5.68 7.60 17.44
C ILE A 226 6.30 6.48 18.27
N MET A 227 6.23 5.27 17.74
CA MET A 227 6.78 4.04 18.32
C MET A 227 7.95 3.49 17.52
N THR A 228 8.99 3.01 18.21
CA THR A 228 10.12 2.30 17.58
C THR A 228 10.54 1.07 18.37
N GLN A 229 10.63 -0.08 17.70
CA GLN A 229 11.21 -1.33 18.24
C GLN A 229 12.23 -1.90 17.23
N PRO A 230 13.45 -1.35 17.18
CA PRO A 230 14.51 -1.85 16.29
C PRO A 230 14.99 -3.25 16.66
N ASN A 231 15.57 -3.95 15.70
CA ASN A 231 16.35 -5.17 15.96
C ASN A 231 17.68 -4.81 16.65
N ALA A 232 18.29 -5.78 17.34
CA ALA A 232 19.64 -5.64 17.89
C ALA A 232 20.75 -5.68 16.81
N GLY A 233 20.53 -5.01 15.67
CA GLY A 233 21.38 -5.06 14.48
C GLY A 233 20.87 -6.06 13.43
N LEU A 234 21.54 -6.08 12.28
CA LEU A 234 21.27 -7.08 11.24
C LEU A 234 21.83 -8.43 11.69
N PRO A 235 21.09 -9.53 11.50
CA PRO A 235 21.54 -10.85 11.93
C PRO A 235 22.78 -11.27 11.15
N LYS A 236 23.86 -11.62 11.85
CA LYS A 236 25.02 -12.31 11.29
C LYS A 236 25.02 -13.74 11.79
N LEU A 237 25.05 -14.70 10.87
CA LEU A 237 25.15 -16.10 11.25
C LEU A 237 26.60 -16.46 11.62
N SER A 238 26.77 -17.03 12.82
CA SER A 238 27.98 -17.74 13.21
C SER A 238 27.56 -19.10 13.77
N PHE A 239 28.06 -20.19 13.19
CA PHE A 239 27.82 -21.57 13.66
C PHE A 239 26.34 -22.01 13.82
N GLY A 240 25.42 -21.48 12.99
CA GLY A 240 24.01 -21.88 13.00
C GLY A 240 23.13 -21.11 13.99
N GLU A 241 23.68 -20.14 14.71
CA GLU A 241 22.93 -19.18 15.54
C GLU A 241 22.97 -17.78 14.89
N ALA A 242 21.85 -17.05 14.98
CA ALA A 242 21.80 -15.64 14.58
C ALA A 242 22.44 -14.79 15.67
N ILE A 243 23.65 -14.29 15.43
CA ILE A 243 24.34 -13.34 16.31
C ILE A 243 23.95 -11.92 15.89
N TYR A 244 23.57 -11.13 16.89
CA TYR A 244 23.23 -9.73 16.79
C TYR A 244 24.41 -8.91 17.32
N ASP A 245 25.04 -8.13 16.46
CA ASP A 245 26.34 -7.49 16.75
C ASP A 245 26.26 -6.20 17.58
N ILE A 246 25.07 -5.65 17.84
CA ILE A 246 24.96 -4.39 18.57
C ILE A 246 25.03 -4.62 20.08
N THR A 247 25.87 -3.83 20.76
CA THR A 247 25.88 -3.82 22.22
C THR A 247 24.67 -3.07 22.79
N SER A 248 24.32 -3.31 24.06
CA SER A 248 23.23 -2.58 24.73
C SER A 248 23.48 -1.07 24.80
N ASP A 249 24.75 -0.66 24.84
CA ASP A 249 25.14 0.74 24.98
C ASP A 249 25.06 1.47 23.64
N GLU A 250 25.46 0.82 22.55
CA GLU A 250 25.24 1.31 21.18
C GLU A 250 23.75 1.39 20.84
N PHE A 251 22.97 0.39 21.26
CA PHE A 251 21.52 0.38 21.07
C PHE A 251 20.85 1.55 21.80
N GLU A 252 21.19 1.77 23.08
CA GLU A 252 20.71 2.91 23.87
C GLU A 252 21.06 4.25 23.21
N TYR A 253 22.29 4.40 22.71
CA TYR A 253 22.74 5.60 22.01
C TYR A 253 21.82 5.95 20.83
N TRP A 254 21.54 4.98 19.96
CA TRP A 254 20.68 5.24 18.80
C TRP A 254 19.20 5.44 19.16
N VAL A 255 18.69 4.72 20.16
CA VAL A 255 17.32 4.96 20.65
C VAL A 255 17.20 6.34 21.29
N ASN A 256 18.24 6.86 21.93
CA ASN A 256 18.27 8.24 22.40
C ASN A 256 18.17 9.26 21.24
N GLU A 257 18.76 8.97 20.07
CA GLU A 257 18.56 9.79 18.88
C GLU A 257 17.09 9.79 18.42
N PHE A 258 16.38 8.67 18.55
CA PHE A 258 14.93 8.65 18.30
C PHE A 258 14.15 9.51 19.28
N VAL A 259 14.48 9.44 20.57
CA VAL A 259 13.86 10.26 21.61
C VAL A 259 14.08 11.75 21.33
N LYS A 260 15.29 12.14 20.89
CA LYS A 260 15.60 13.52 20.44
C LYS A 260 14.78 13.94 19.22
N GLU A 261 14.43 13.01 18.35
CA GLU A 261 13.50 13.27 17.24
C GLU A 261 12.03 13.35 17.68
N GLY A 262 11.71 13.02 18.92
CA GLY A 262 10.35 13.08 19.49
C GLY A 262 9.59 11.77 19.45
N VAL A 263 10.30 10.64 19.35
CA VAL A 263 9.74 9.31 19.64
C VAL A 263 9.40 9.22 21.12
N SER A 264 8.21 8.69 21.42
CA SER A 264 7.68 8.62 22.79
C SER A 264 7.30 7.21 23.24
N ILE A 265 7.42 6.22 22.37
CA ILE A 265 7.29 4.81 22.71
C ILE A 265 8.51 4.09 22.16
N ILE A 266 9.27 3.45 23.05
CA ILE A 266 10.50 2.75 22.70
C ILE A 266 10.44 1.30 23.19
N GLY A 267 11.11 0.39 22.50
CA GLY A 267 11.22 -1.01 22.89
C GLY A 267 12.25 -1.73 22.03
N GLY A 268 12.22 -3.05 22.03
CA GLY A 268 13.10 -3.86 21.19
C GLY A 268 12.34 -4.92 20.40
N CYS A 269 12.87 -5.31 19.24
CA CYS A 269 12.39 -6.45 18.46
C CYS A 269 13.45 -7.57 18.49
N CYS A 270 13.71 -8.24 17.36
CA CYS A 270 14.55 -9.44 17.31
C CYS A 270 15.97 -9.18 17.83
N GLY A 271 16.48 -10.12 18.65
CA GLY A 271 17.82 -10.02 19.26
C GLY A 271 17.89 -9.20 20.54
N THR A 272 16.86 -8.43 20.88
CA THR A 272 16.82 -7.66 22.14
C THR A 272 16.47 -8.56 23.33
N THR A 273 17.02 -8.24 24.50
CA THR A 273 16.90 -9.03 25.73
C THR A 273 16.61 -8.11 26.93
N PRO A 274 16.29 -8.63 28.13
CA PRO A 274 16.03 -7.79 29.30
C PRO A 274 17.16 -6.80 29.63
N LYS A 275 18.41 -7.10 29.26
CA LYS A 275 19.56 -6.17 29.39
C LYS A 275 19.35 -4.87 28.59
N PHE A 276 18.80 -4.95 27.39
CA PHE A 276 18.50 -3.78 26.55
C PHE A 276 17.36 -2.96 27.15
N ILE A 277 16.29 -3.63 27.58
CA ILE A 277 15.12 -2.97 28.17
C ILE A 277 15.50 -2.21 29.44
N LYS A 278 16.41 -2.76 30.27
CA LYS A 278 16.95 -2.04 31.42
C LYS A 278 17.64 -0.72 31.05
N ARG A 279 18.41 -0.70 29.95
CA ARG A 279 19.01 0.54 29.44
C ARG A 279 17.95 1.52 28.95
N LEU A 280 16.97 1.04 28.19
CA LEU A 280 15.86 1.86 27.70
C LEU A 280 15.02 2.44 28.84
N ARG A 281 14.83 1.70 29.94
CA ARG A 281 14.14 2.21 31.12
C ARG A 281 14.88 3.39 31.74
N VAL A 282 16.19 3.25 31.95
CA VAL A 282 17.03 4.34 32.47
C VAL A 282 17.00 5.55 31.53
N LEU A 283 17.04 5.31 30.22
CA LEU A 283 16.90 6.37 29.21
C LEU A 283 15.54 7.10 29.33
N ALA A 284 14.44 6.36 29.45
CA ALA A 284 13.11 6.93 29.59
C ALA A 284 12.93 7.71 30.89
N ASP A 285 13.48 7.25 32.02
CA ASP A 285 13.42 7.95 33.31
C ASP A 285 14.20 9.27 33.33
N ASN A 286 15.31 9.31 32.57
CA ASN A 286 16.16 10.50 32.48
C ASN A 286 15.70 11.52 31.44
N ASN A 287 14.69 11.20 30.62
CA ASN A 287 14.21 12.06 29.55
C ASN A 287 12.71 12.35 29.68
N LYS A 288 12.30 13.56 29.30
CA LYS A 288 10.89 13.89 29.15
C LYS A 288 10.48 13.73 27.69
N ARG A 289 9.20 13.43 27.46
CA ARG A 289 8.64 13.41 26.11
C ARG A 289 8.82 14.78 25.44
N ILE A 290 9.38 14.79 24.24
CA ILE A 290 9.44 15.99 23.40
C ILE A 290 8.09 16.17 22.72
N ILE A 291 7.44 17.31 23.00
CA ILE A 291 6.23 17.71 22.29
C ILE A 291 6.65 18.22 20.91
N ARG A 292 6.17 17.55 19.86
CA ARG A 292 6.46 17.89 18.46
C ARG A 292 5.56 19.03 18.00
N ASP A 293 6.07 19.88 17.11
CA ASP A 293 5.25 20.89 16.44
C ASP A 293 4.13 20.19 15.67
N LYS A 294 2.92 20.77 15.78
CA LYS A 294 1.75 20.24 15.11
C LYS A 294 1.90 20.39 13.60
N ILE A 295 1.67 19.30 12.90
CA ILE A 295 1.71 19.22 11.45
C ILE A 295 0.34 19.62 10.91
N GLU A 296 0.30 20.65 10.08
CA GLU A 296 -0.92 21.14 9.44
C GLU A 296 -0.74 21.21 7.92
N PHE A 297 -1.00 20.08 7.24
CA PHE A 297 -1.12 20.04 5.79
C PHE A 297 -2.27 19.11 5.35
N SER A 298 -2.79 19.37 4.16
CA SER A 298 -3.77 18.52 3.51
C SER A 298 -3.05 17.54 2.59
N ALA A 299 -3.40 16.25 2.67
CA ALA A 299 -2.88 15.24 1.76
C ALA A 299 -3.83 14.06 1.61
N VAL A 300 -3.67 13.38 0.48
CA VAL A 300 -4.30 12.11 0.11
C VAL A 300 -3.21 11.18 -0.42
N CYS A 301 -3.43 9.88 -0.33
CA CYS A 301 -2.37 8.94 -0.68
C CYS A 301 -2.90 7.58 -1.13
N THR A 302 -2.06 6.91 -1.90
CA THR A 302 -2.00 5.45 -2.10
C THR A 302 -0.90 4.91 -1.17
N PRO A 303 -0.59 3.60 -1.17
CA PRO A 303 0.51 3.08 -0.36
C PRO A 303 1.86 3.68 -0.77
N SER A 304 2.12 3.84 -2.07
CA SER A 304 3.43 4.22 -2.59
C SER A 304 3.60 5.69 -2.93
N ASN A 305 2.51 6.47 -2.97
CA ASN A 305 2.51 7.88 -3.36
C ASN A 305 1.64 8.75 -2.44
N VAL A 306 2.16 9.91 -2.05
CA VAL A 306 1.45 10.93 -1.26
C VAL A 306 1.32 12.20 -2.07
N VAL A 307 0.07 12.60 -2.35
CA VAL A 307 -0.23 13.89 -2.95
C VAL A 307 -0.52 14.89 -1.83
N LYS A 308 0.48 15.72 -1.52
CA LYS A 308 0.28 16.90 -0.66
C LYS A 308 -0.46 17.97 -1.45
N ILE A 309 -1.52 18.53 -0.87
CA ILE A 309 -2.33 19.58 -1.49
C ILE A 309 -1.64 20.94 -1.26
N GLU A 310 -0.48 21.09 -1.88
CA GLU A 310 0.31 22.32 -1.94
C GLU A 310 0.32 22.83 -3.39
N GLY A 311 0.06 24.12 -3.58
CA GLY A 311 -0.19 24.66 -4.91
C GLY A 311 -1.49 24.10 -5.51
N VAL A 312 -1.55 24.05 -6.85
CA VAL A 312 -2.72 23.54 -7.57
C VAL A 312 -2.49 22.08 -7.95
N LYS A 313 -3.45 21.23 -7.60
CA LYS A 313 -3.43 19.78 -7.86
C LYS A 313 -4.64 19.39 -8.70
N VAL A 314 -4.39 18.78 -9.86
CA VAL A 314 -5.46 18.46 -10.83
C VAL A 314 -6.17 17.17 -10.45
N ILE A 315 -7.50 17.24 -10.37
CA ILE A 315 -8.39 16.08 -10.24
C ILE A 315 -8.99 15.77 -11.61
N GLY A 316 -8.72 14.57 -12.15
CA GLY A 316 -9.25 14.14 -13.43
C GLY A 316 -10.74 13.76 -13.38
N GLU A 317 -11.57 14.36 -14.22
CA GLU A 317 -13.04 14.21 -14.22
C GLU A 317 -13.61 13.10 -15.13
N ARG A 318 -12.78 12.36 -15.86
CA ARG A 318 -13.26 11.56 -17.00
C ARG A 318 -13.90 10.22 -16.60
N ILE A 319 -13.62 9.69 -15.41
CA ILE A 319 -14.24 8.46 -14.90
C ILE A 319 -15.62 8.81 -14.33
N ASN A 320 -16.54 9.13 -15.23
CA ASN A 320 -17.88 9.58 -14.89
C ASN A 320 -18.85 9.29 -16.06
N PRO A 321 -19.94 8.52 -15.85
CA PRO A 321 -20.91 8.15 -16.89
C PRO A 321 -21.80 9.31 -17.38
N THR A 322 -21.85 10.43 -16.66
CA THR A 322 -22.79 11.53 -16.94
C THR A 322 -22.55 12.11 -18.34
N GLY A 323 -23.58 12.05 -19.18
CA GLY A 323 -23.52 12.52 -20.57
C GLY A 323 -22.65 11.69 -21.53
N LYS A 324 -22.00 10.59 -21.09
CA LYS A 324 -21.07 9.80 -21.89
C LYS A 324 -21.65 8.43 -22.26
N LYS A 325 -22.13 8.30 -23.50
CA LYS A 325 -22.77 7.05 -24.00
C LYS A 325 -21.85 5.83 -23.87
N LEU A 326 -20.61 5.92 -24.35
CA LEU A 326 -19.64 4.81 -24.31
C LEU A 326 -19.32 4.39 -22.88
N PHE A 327 -19.14 5.35 -21.96
CA PHE A 327 -18.86 5.03 -20.56
C PHE A 327 -20.04 4.33 -19.89
N LYS A 328 -21.28 4.74 -20.19
CA LYS A 328 -22.48 4.04 -19.71
C LYS A 328 -22.55 2.61 -20.23
N GLU A 329 -22.24 2.39 -21.51
CA GLU A 329 -22.19 1.05 -22.11
C GLU A 329 -21.10 0.19 -21.46
N ALA A 330 -19.91 0.76 -21.20
CA ALA A 330 -18.82 0.06 -20.52
C ALA A 330 -19.23 -0.41 -19.12
N LEU A 331 -19.87 0.45 -18.31
CA LEU A 331 -20.37 0.07 -16.99
C LEU A 331 -21.41 -1.06 -17.07
N LYS A 332 -22.35 -1.00 -18.02
CA LYS A 332 -23.37 -2.05 -18.20
C LYS A 332 -22.77 -3.39 -18.61
N ASN A 333 -21.79 -3.35 -19.50
CA ASN A 333 -21.14 -4.53 -20.05
C ASN A 333 -20.01 -5.07 -19.16
N ASN A 334 -19.74 -4.44 -18.01
CA ASN A 334 -18.58 -4.75 -17.16
C ASN A 334 -17.23 -4.64 -17.91
N ASP A 335 -17.13 -3.73 -18.88
CA ASP A 335 -15.89 -3.42 -19.58
C ASP A 335 -15.02 -2.52 -18.67
N ILE A 336 -14.26 -3.17 -17.80
CA ILE A 336 -13.38 -2.50 -16.83
C ILE A 336 -12.16 -1.89 -17.54
N ASP A 337 -11.63 -2.55 -18.56
CA ASP A 337 -10.46 -2.06 -19.30
C ASP A 337 -10.71 -0.68 -19.93
N TYR A 338 -11.93 -0.41 -20.43
CA TYR A 338 -12.30 0.94 -20.87
C TYR A 338 -12.17 1.99 -19.75
N ILE A 339 -12.57 1.64 -18.52
CA ILE A 339 -12.47 2.52 -17.35
C ILE A 339 -11.00 2.73 -16.97
N LEU A 340 -10.21 1.65 -16.95
CA LEU A 340 -8.77 1.68 -16.67
C LEU A 340 -8.01 2.53 -17.68
N LYS A 341 -8.35 2.44 -18.97
CA LYS A 341 -7.81 3.34 -20.01
C LYS A 341 -8.11 4.81 -19.72
N GLN A 342 -9.34 5.15 -19.35
CA GLN A 342 -9.68 6.53 -18.97
C GLN A 342 -8.90 6.99 -17.74
N ALA A 343 -8.58 6.09 -16.81
CA ALA A 343 -7.74 6.40 -15.67
C ALA A 343 -6.29 6.67 -16.11
N ILE A 344 -5.69 5.78 -16.92
CA ILE A 344 -4.33 5.91 -17.45
C ILE A 344 -4.16 7.20 -18.27
N GLU A 345 -5.05 7.45 -19.23
CA GLU A 345 -5.01 8.63 -20.12
C GLU A 345 -5.02 9.94 -19.32
N GLN A 346 -5.69 9.98 -18.18
CA GLN A 346 -5.76 11.17 -17.34
C GLN A 346 -4.47 11.40 -16.55
N ILE A 347 -3.88 10.34 -16.01
CA ILE A 347 -2.59 10.42 -15.30
C ILE A 347 -1.48 10.81 -16.27
N GLU A 348 -1.44 10.22 -17.47
CA GLU A 348 -0.47 10.58 -18.51
C GLU A 348 -0.64 12.03 -18.98
N ALA A 349 -1.86 12.56 -18.93
CA ALA A 349 -2.15 13.96 -19.20
C ALA A 349 -1.85 14.91 -18.02
N GLY A 350 -1.44 14.38 -16.86
CA GLY A 350 -0.97 15.15 -15.71
C GLY A 350 -1.97 15.32 -14.57
N ALA A 351 -3.06 14.53 -14.52
CA ALA A 351 -3.86 14.44 -13.30
C ALA A 351 -3.05 13.78 -12.17
N GLU A 352 -3.17 14.32 -10.96
CA GLU A 352 -2.52 13.79 -9.76
C GLU A 352 -3.48 12.99 -8.88
N ILE A 353 -4.79 13.24 -9.03
CA ILE A 353 -5.89 12.58 -8.35
C ILE A 353 -6.96 12.25 -9.40
N LEU A 354 -7.69 11.15 -9.24
CA LEU A 354 -8.78 10.76 -10.14
C LEU A 354 -10.12 10.82 -9.42
N ASP A 355 -11.08 11.55 -9.98
CA ASP A 355 -12.49 11.47 -9.58
C ASP A 355 -13.11 10.20 -10.16
N VAL A 356 -13.77 9.41 -9.32
CA VAL A 356 -14.34 8.11 -9.69
C VAL A 356 -15.83 8.11 -9.35
N ASN A 357 -16.64 8.32 -10.39
CA ASN A 357 -18.10 8.20 -10.34
C ASN A 357 -18.55 7.03 -11.21
N VAL A 358 -19.29 6.09 -10.62
CA VAL A 358 -19.90 4.94 -11.32
C VAL A 358 -21.43 4.95 -11.23
N GLY A 359 -22.00 6.12 -10.96
CA GLY A 359 -23.43 6.31 -10.74
C GLY A 359 -24.24 6.09 -12.02
N LEU A 360 -24.91 4.95 -12.11
CA LEU A 360 -25.82 4.62 -13.20
C LEU A 360 -27.03 3.85 -12.65
N PRO A 361 -28.28 4.32 -12.85
CA PRO A 361 -29.46 3.68 -12.25
C PRO A 361 -29.67 2.20 -12.64
N GLU A 362 -29.10 1.77 -13.77
CA GLU A 362 -29.28 0.43 -14.33
C GLU A 362 -28.30 -0.61 -13.77
N ILE A 363 -27.37 -0.24 -12.89
CA ILE A 363 -26.36 -1.15 -12.32
C ILE A 363 -26.39 -1.14 -10.79
N ASN A 364 -25.79 -2.16 -10.19
CA ASN A 364 -25.49 -2.14 -8.76
C ASN A 364 -24.25 -1.26 -8.50
N GLU A 365 -24.48 0.01 -8.19
CA GLU A 365 -23.43 1.00 -7.96
C GLU A 365 -22.47 0.59 -6.83
N LYS A 366 -22.96 -0.08 -5.78
CA LYS A 366 -22.13 -0.54 -4.66
C LYS A 366 -21.07 -1.54 -5.11
N GLU A 367 -21.49 -2.58 -5.82
CA GLU A 367 -20.59 -3.63 -6.31
C GLU A 367 -19.65 -3.10 -7.40
N MET A 368 -20.17 -2.24 -8.29
CA MET A 368 -19.35 -1.61 -9.32
C MET A 368 -18.29 -0.69 -8.73
N MET A 369 -18.63 0.10 -7.70
CA MET A 369 -17.68 0.97 -7.00
C MET A 369 -16.55 0.14 -6.36
N LYS A 370 -16.90 -0.95 -5.65
CA LYS A 370 -15.90 -1.88 -5.08
C LYS A 370 -14.93 -2.38 -6.14
N LYS A 371 -15.47 -2.82 -7.28
CA LYS A 371 -14.71 -3.41 -8.38
C LYS A 371 -13.80 -2.38 -9.05
N VAL A 372 -14.34 -1.22 -9.42
CA VAL A 372 -13.58 -0.15 -10.10
C VAL A 372 -12.47 0.40 -9.21
N VAL A 373 -12.73 0.62 -7.91
CA VAL A 373 -11.70 1.07 -6.96
C VAL A 373 -10.54 0.05 -6.89
N LYS A 374 -10.85 -1.24 -6.72
CA LYS A 374 -9.84 -2.32 -6.67
C LYS A 374 -9.00 -2.39 -7.95
N GLU A 375 -9.65 -2.31 -9.12
CA GLU A 375 -8.96 -2.46 -10.40
C GLU A 375 -8.11 -1.22 -10.74
N ILE A 376 -8.59 0.00 -10.47
CA ILE A 376 -7.80 1.23 -10.68
C ILE A 376 -6.55 1.22 -9.80
N GLN A 377 -6.68 0.96 -8.48
CA GLN A 377 -5.52 0.98 -7.58
C GLN A 377 -4.52 -0.16 -7.87
N GLY A 378 -4.95 -1.22 -8.57
CA GLY A 378 -4.09 -2.32 -8.99
C GLY A 378 -3.11 -1.93 -10.11
N ILE A 379 -3.46 -0.93 -10.93
CA ILE A 379 -2.62 -0.47 -12.06
C ILE A 379 -2.03 0.93 -11.87
N ILE A 380 -2.69 1.79 -11.09
CA ILE A 380 -2.37 3.22 -11.01
C ILE A 380 -2.02 3.61 -9.58
N ASP A 381 -0.94 4.38 -9.45
CA ASP A 381 -0.46 4.91 -8.18
C ASP A 381 -0.89 6.36 -7.92
N ALA A 382 -2.15 6.66 -8.21
CA ALA A 382 -2.76 7.98 -8.04
C ALA A 382 -3.93 7.89 -7.05
N PRO A 383 -4.03 8.81 -6.07
CA PRO A 383 -5.13 8.80 -5.13
C PRO A 383 -6.49 9.00 -5.78
N LEU A 384 -7.52 8.44 -5.17
CA LEU A 384 -8.89 8.49 -5.69
C LEU A 384 -9.78 9.42 -4.88
N GLN A 385 -10.63 10.15 -5.60
CA GLN A 385 -11.81 10.82 -5.07
C GLN A 385 -13.03 9.96 -5.40
N ILE A 386 -13.63 9.39 -4.35
CA ILE A 386 -14.82 8.53 -4.44
C ILE A 386 -16.05 9.43 -4.58
N ASP A 387 -16.61 9.50 -5.78
CA ASP A 387 -17.77 10.34 -6.13
C ASP A 387 -19.03 9.50 -6.24
N SER A 388 -19.98 9.73 -5.34
CA SER A 388 -21.31 9.11 -5.40
C SER A 388 -22.32 9.88 -4.55
N SER A 389 -23.60 9.76 -4.91
CA SER A 389 -24.73 10.16 -4.05
C SER A 389 -25.27 9.00 -3.20
N ASN A 390 -24.80 7.78 -3.45
CA ASN A 390 -25.22 6.57 -2.77
C ASN A 390 -24.27 6.26 -1.61
N ILE A 391 -24.77 6.41 -0.38
CA ILE A 391 -24.02 6.20 0.86
C ILE A 391 -23.38 4.80 0.92
N ALA A 392 -24.09 3.76 0.46
CA ALA A 392 -23.57 2.40 0.49
C ALA A 392 -22.42 2.20 -0.51
N ALA A 393 -22.45 2.89 -1.65
CA ALA A 393 -21.35 2.88 -2.62
C ALA A 393 -20.13 3.62 -2.06
N ILE A 394 -20.33 4.77 -1.39
CA ILE A 394 -19.25 5.49 -0.69
C ILE A 394 -18.59 4.59 0.35
N GLU A 395 -19.36 4.00 1.27
CA GLU A 395 -18.81 3.14 2.33
C GLU A 395 -18.03 1.95 1.74
N THR A 396 -18.56 1.33 0.69
CA THR A 396 -17.91 0.19 0.04
C THR A 396 -16.61 0.59 -0.67
N GLY A 397 -16.61 1.74 -1.36
CA GLY A 397 -15.41 2.30 -1.98
C GLY A 397 -14.34 2.65 -0.93
N LEU A 398 -14.74 3.30 0.16
CA LEU A 398 -13.86 3.63 1.28
C LEU A 398 -13.27 2.39 1.95
N ARG A 399 -14.06 1.32 2.13
CA ARG A 399 -13.57 0.05 2.68
C ARG A 399 -12.54 -0.59 1.75
N ALA A 400 -12.80 -0.59 0.44
CA ALA A 400 -11.92 -1.20 -0.57
C ALA A 400 -10.63 -0.43 -0.87
N TYR A 401 -10.61 0.89 -0.64
CA TYR A 401 -9.49 1.74 -1.04
C TYR A 401 -8.24 1.57 -0.14
N ASN A 402 -7.05 1.36 -0.71
CA ASN A 402 -5.80 1.23 0.07
C ASN A 402 -5.06 2.58 0.18
N GLY A 403 -5.29 3.31 1.28
CA GLY A 403 -4.69 4.62 1.54
C GLY A 403 -5.69 5.63 2.08
N LYS A 404 -5.44 6.92 1.87
CA LYS A 404 -6.37 8.02 2.20
C LYS A 404 -7.05 8.63 0.98
N PRO A 405 -8.36 8.41 0.78
CA PRO A 405 -9.12 8.95 -0.35
C PRO A 405 -9.77 10.30 -0.04
N ILE A 406 -10.46 10.88 -1.03
CA ILE A 406 -11.41 11.98 -0.86
C ILE A 406 -12.84 11.44 -1.05
N VAL A 407 -13.79 11.84 -0.19
CA VAL A 407 -15.22 11.62 -0.41
C VAL A 407 -15.82 12.84 -1.09
N ASN A 408 -16.40 12.64 -2.27
CA ASN A 408 -17.17 13.63 -3.00
C ASN A 408 -18.65 13.17 -3.04
N SER A 409 -19.54 13.71 -2.22
CA SER A 409 -19.38 14.86 -1.32
C SER A 409 -20.42 14.86 -0.19
N VAL A 410 -20.32 15.85 0.69
CA VAL A 410 -21.41 16.30 1.58
C VAL A 410 -21.92 17.66 1.15
N ASN A 411 -23.05 18.09 1.69
CA ASN A 411 -23.60 19.43 1.47
C ASN A 411 -24.07 20.05 2.81
N GLY A 412 -24.72 21.21 2.77
CA GLY A 412 -25.18 21.94 3.95
C GLY A 412 -26.37 21.31 4.69
N GLU A 413 -26.93 20.20 4.21
CA GLU A 413 -28.04 19.51 4.85
C GLU A 413 -27.58 18.65 6.02
N ASP A 414 -28.23 18.79 7.18
CA ASP A 414 -27.84 18.05 8.39
C ASP A 414 -27.97 16.54 8.20
N GLU A 415 -29.00 16.07 7.49
CA GLU A 415 -29.20 14.64 7.22
C GLU A 415 -28.07 14.01 6.39
N VAL A 416 -27.48 14.77 5.45
CA VAL A 416 -26.35 14.30 4.64
C VAL A 416 -25.07 14.29 5.48
N LEU A 417 -24.83 15.36 6.24
CA LEU A 417 -23.68 15.47 7.14
C LEU A 417 -23.67 14.36 8.19
N GLU A 418 -24.81 14.09 8.83
CA GLU A 418 -24.95 13.08 9.88
C GLU A 418 -24.74 11.64 9.37
N LYS A 419 -24.97 11.38 8.08
CA LYS A 419 -24.75 10.07 7.47
C LYS A 419 -23.33 9.88 6.93
N ILE A 420 -22.75 10.90 6.30
CA ILE A 420 -21.46 10.78 5.60
C ILE A 420 -20.26 11.08 6.51
N LEU A 421 -20.33 12.10 7.38
CA LEU A 421 -19.18 12.46 8.24
C LEU A 421 -18.72 11.31 9.15
N PRO A 422 -19.60 10.46 9.72
CA PRO A 422 -19.17 9.25 10.43
C PRO A 422 -18.34 8.31 9.55
N LEU A 423 -18.71 8.12 8.28
CA LEU A 423 -17.96 7.28 7.34
C LEU A 423 -16.59 7.89 7.02
N VAL A 424 -16.55 9.20 6.78
CA VAL A 424 -15.29 9.94 6.54
C VAL A 424 -14.35 9.76 7.72
N LYS A 425 -14.85 9.90 8.96
CA LYS A 425 -14.06 9.71 10.17
C LYS A 425 -13.60 8.26 10.33
N LYS A 426 -14.50 7.30 10.12
CA LYS A 426 -14.24 5.85 10.26
C LYS A 426 -13.11 5.36 9.35
N TYR A 427 -13.08 5.84 8.10
CA TYR A 427 -12.09 5.41 7.10
C TYR A 427 -10.92 6.40 6.92
N GLY A 428 -10.88 7.48 7.71
CA GLY A 428 -9.78 8.45 7.66
C GLY A 428 -9.69 9.28 6.38
N ALA A 429 -10.80 9.44 5.65
CA ALA A 429 -10.84 10.15 4.37
C ALA A 429 -10.83 11.68 4.54
N SER A 430 -10.46 12.37 3.47
CA SER A 430 -10.82 13.79 3.29
C SER A 430 -12.25 13.90 2.75
N VAL A 431 -12.90 15.05 2.89
CA VAL A 431 -14.29 15.25 2.43
C VAL A 431 -14.46 16.57 1.68
N VAL A 432 -15.21 16.52 0.58
CA VAL A 432 -15.66 17.70 -0.18
C VAL A 432 -17.01 18.16 0.35
N GLY A 433 -17.09 19.42 0.78
CA GLY A 433 -18.32 20.09 1.17
C GLY A 433 -18.83 21.02 0.07
N LEU A 434 -19.97 20.68 -0.53
CA LEU A 434 -20.66 21.52 -1.50
C LEU A 434 -21.43 22.63 -0.77
N THR A 435 -21.25 23.88 -1.22
CA THR A 435 -21.92 25.06 -0.65
C THR A 435 -23.37 25.22 -1.13
N LEU A 436 -24.16 24.15 -1.00
CA LEU A 436 -25.60 24.12 -1.28
C LEU A 436 -26.36 23.49 -0.11
N ASP A 437 -27.66 23.77 -0.01
CA ASP A 437 -28.58 23.12 0.92
C ASP A 437 -29.95 22.85 0.27
N LYS A 438 -30.98 22.54 1.07
CA LYS A 438 -32.35 22.29 0.58
C LYS A 438 -32.94 23.41 -0.29
N ARG A 439 -32.43 24.64 -0.16
CA ARG A 439 -32.84 25.81 -0.96
C ARG A 439 -32.11 25.88 -2.31
N GLY A 440 -31.22 24.93 -2.58
CA GLY A 440 -30.36 24.90 -3.75
C GLY A 440 -29.04 25.63 -3.54
N ILE A 441 -28.47 26.11 -4.64
CA ILE A 441 -27.18 26.83 -4.65
C ILE A 441 -27.45 28.30 -4.33
N PRO A 442 -26.87 28.88 -3.26
CA PRO A 442 -27.05 30.29 -2.95
C PRO A 442 -26.48 31.20 -4.04
N ALA A 443 -27.12 32.34 -4.26
CA ALA A 443 -26.71 33.30 -5.29
C ALA A 443 -25.48 34.12 -4.88
N THR A 444 -25.29 34.34 -3.58
CA THR A 444 -24.25 35.24 -3.05
C THR A 444 -23.07 34.49 -2.44
N ALA A 445 -21.87 35.08 -2.51
CA ALA A 445 -20.68 34.55 -1.85
C ALA A 445 -20.85 34.44 -0.32
N ASP A 446 -21.57 35.38 0.30
CA ASP A 446 -21.83 35.41 1.74
C ASP A 446 -22.62 34.19 2.22
N GLU A 447 -23.66 33.81 1.48
CA GLU A 447 -24.47 32.65 1.84
C GLU A 447 -23.72 31.34 1.63
N ARG A 448 -22.95 31.23 0.53
CA ARG A 448 -22.08 30.06 0.29
C ARG A 448 -21.04 29.90 1.38
N PHE A 449 -20.43 31.01 1.82
CA PHE A 449 -19.48 31.02 2.92
C PHE A 449 -20.09 30.52 4.23
N LYS A 450 -21.32 30.95 4.57
CA LYS A 450 -22.04 30.45 5.76
C LYS A 450 -22.28 28.94 5.72
N ILE A 451 -22.61 28.39 4.55
CA ILE A 451 -22.74 26.94 4.39
C ILE A 451 -21.38 26.25 4.57
N ALA A 452 -20.32 26.78 3.97
CA ALA A 452 -18.97 26.26 4.16
C ALA A 452 -18.55 26.24 5.64
N GLU A 453 -18.81 27.33 6.38
CA GLU A 453 -18.54 27.42 7.82
C GLU A 453 -19.32 26.35 8.59
N LYS A 454 -20.61 26.15 8.28
CA LYS A 454 -21.43 25.08 8.87
C LYS A 454 -20.80 23.71 8.64
N ILE A 455 -20.41 23.39 7.40
CA ILE A 455 -19.81 22.09 7.05
C ILE A 455 -18.50 21.87 7.81
N VAL A 456 -17.60 22.86 7.82
CA VAL A 456 -16.31 22.78 8.53
C VAL A 456 -16.52 22.59 10.03
N LYS A 457 -17.48 23.32 10.62
CA LYS A 457 -17.82 23.17 12.04
C LYS A 457 -18.35 21.78 12.34
N LYS A 458 -19.28 21.27 11.53
CA LYS A 458 -19.85 19.93 11.69
C LYS A 458 -18.79 18.83 11.52
N ALA A 459 -17.91 18.94 10.53
CA ALA A 459 -16.79 18.02 10.37
C ALA A 459 -15.92 17.96 11.64
N LYS A 460 -15.62 19.11 12.26
CA LYS A 460 -14.87 19.18 13.51
C LYS A 460 -15.59 18.50 14.68
N GLU A 461 -16.92 18.60 14.77
CA GLU A 461 -17.73 17.89 15.79
C GLU A 461 -17.57 16.36 15.69
N TYR A 462 -17.36 15.81 14.49
CA TYR A 462 -17.04 14.39 14.25
C TYR A 462 -15.54 14.05 14.35
N GLY A 463 -14.69 15.01 14.76
CA GLY A 463 -13.24 14.79 14.88
C GLY A 463 -12.51 14.75 13.53
N ILE A 464 -13.06 15.39 12.50
CA ILE A 464 -12.41 15.61 11.21
C ILE A 464 -11.79 17.01 11.22
N GLU A 465 -10.46 17.05 11.19
CA GLU A 465 -9.70 18.30 11.22
C GLU A 465 -9.86 19.12 9.93
N LYS A 466 -9.69 20.44 10.04
CA LYS A 466 -9.85 21.38 8.91
C LYS A 466 -9.03 21.02 7.67
N HIS A 467 -7.82 20.47 7.86
CA HIS A 467 -6.96 20.08 6.74
C HIS A 467 -7.48 18.86 5.96
N ASN A 468 -8.55 18.20 6.42
CA ASN A 468 -9.26 17.12 5.74
C ASN A 468 -10.61 17.56 5.14
N VAL A 469 -10.95 18.85 5.22
CA VAL A 469 -12.19 19.40 4.65
C VAL A 469 -11.85 20.29 3.46
N PHE A 470 -12.37 19.96 2.30
CA PHE A 470 -12.24 20.74 1.07
C PHE A 470 -13.60 21.33 0.72
N ILE A 471 -13.65 22.58 0.27
CA ILE A 471 -14.93 23.26 0.01
C ILE A 471 -15.10 23.54 -1.48
N ASP A 472 -16.23 23.10 -2.02
CA ASP A 472 -16.69 23.46 -3.36
C ASP A 472 -17.68 24.63 -3.29
N CYS A 473 -17.23 25.78 -3.81
CA CYS A 473 -18.02 27.01 -3.87
C CYS A 473 -19.06 27.01 -5.00
N LEU A 474 -19.15 25.93 -5.76
CA LEU A 474 -20.05 25.64 -6.87
C LEU A 474 -19.93 26.62 -8.04
N VAL A 475 -19.83 26.07 -9.23
CA VAL A 475 -19.83 26.84 -10.48
C VAL A 475 -21.22 26.83 -11.07
N LEU A 476 -21.79 28.01 -11.27
CA LEU A 476 -23.00 28.17 -12.04
C LEU A 476 -22.65 28.44 -13.51
N THR A 477 -23.52 27.98 -14.41
CA THR A 477 -23.30 28.09 -15.85
C THR A 477 -23.46 29.54 -16.32
N ALA A 478 -22.43 30.10 -16.95
CA ALA A 478 -22.38 31.50 -17.35
C ALA A 478 -23.44 31.90 -18.38
N SER A 479 -23.93 30.96 -19.20
CA SER A 479 -24.99 31.24 -20.18
C SER A 479 -26.35 31.54 -19.53
N ALA A 480 -26.59 31.06 -18.30
CA ALA A 480 -27.85 31.24 -17.58
C ALA A 480 -27.72 32.22 -16.40
N GLN A 481 -26.58 32.19 -15.71
CA GLN A 481 -26.37 32.87 -14.42
C GLN A 481 -25.03 33.62 -14.43
N GLN A 482 -24.91 34.56 -15.37
CA GLN A 482 -23.64 35.24 -15.64
C GLN A 482 -23.16 36.14 -14.49
N ALA A 483 -24.09 36.76 -13.75
CA ALA A 483 -23.75 37.66 -12.65
C ALA A 483 -23.11 36.90 -11.47
N GLU A 484 -23.55 35.66 -11.25
CA GLU A 484 -23.16 34.79 -10.16
C GLU A 484 -21.77 34.16 -10.35
N VAL A 485 -21.20 34.21 -11.57
CA VAL A 485 -19.83 33.72 -11.85
C VAL A 485 -18.79 34.41 -10.95
N LYS A 486 -18.95 35.73 -10.73
CA LYS A 486 -18.07 36.49 -9.82
C LYS A 486 -18.27 36.11 -8.36
N GLU A 487 -19.48 35.68 -7.98
CA GLU A 487 -19.77 35.26 -6.60
C GLU A 487 -19.05 33.95 -6.26
N THR A 488 -18.90 33.02 -7.22
CA THR A 488 -18.04 31.84 -7.02
C THR A 488 -16.59 32.23 -6.72
N LEU A 489 -16.02 33.17 -7.47
CA LEU A 489 -14.62 33.62 -7.26
C LEU A 489 -14.44 34.32 -5.91
N LYS A 490 -15.39 35.18 -5.52
CA LYS A 490 -15.40 35.81 -4.20
C LYS A 490 -15.50 34.76 -3.09
N ALA A 491 -16.38 33.77 -3.23
CA ALA A 491 -16.55 32.71 -2.24
C ALA A 491 -15.26 31.89 -2.08
N LEU A 492 -14.60 31.50 -3.18
CA LEU A 492 -13.31 30.79 -3.13
C LEU A 492 -12.28 31.56 -2.31
N ARG A 493 -12.13 32.86 -2.59
CA ARG A 493 -11.18 33.72 -1.89
C ARG A 493 -11.47 33.78 -0.40
N ARG A 494 -12.73 33.97 -0.04
CA ARG A 494 -13.15 34.05 1.37
C ARG A 494 -12.96 32.73 2.10
N VAL A 495 -13.35 31.61 1.50
CA VAL A 495 -13.13 30.28 2.09
C VAL A 495 -11.63 30.03 2.32
N LYS A 496 -10.79 30.42 1.36
CA LYS A 496 -9.34 30.29 1.45
C LYS A 496 -8.72 31.16 2.55
N GLU A 497 -9.05 32.45 2.57
CA GLU A 497 -8.44 33.45 3.45
C GLU A 497 -9.04 33.45 4.87
N GLU A 498 -10.37 33.27 5.01
CA GLU A 498 -11.08 33.39 6.28
C GLU A 498 -11.27 32.03 6.99
N LEU A 499 -11.65 30.94 6.28
CA LEU A 499 -11.84 29.62 6.92
C LEU A 499 -10.53 28.84 7.05
N GLY A 500 -9.56 29.10 6.15
CA GLY A 500 -8.25 28.45 6.12
C GLY A 500 -8.29 27.00 5.64
N VAL A 501 -9.31 26.63 4.86
CA VAL A 501 -9.45 25.29 4.27
C VAL A 501 -9.07 25.29 2.79
N LYS A 502 -8.83 24.11 2.22
CA LYS A 502 -8.57 23.99 0.77
C LYS A 502 -9.86 24.13 -0.01
N THR A 503 -9.77 24.63 -1.22
CA THR A 503 -10.92 24.79 -2.11
C THR A 503 -10.82 23.86 -3.31
N LEU A 504 -11.98 23.40 -3.76
CA LEU A 504 -12.15 22.48 -4.87
C LEU A 504 -13.24 23.02 -5.79
N LEU A 505 -13.17 22.73 -7.08
CA LEU A 505 -14.17 23.26 -8.02
C LEU A 505 -14.29 22.41 -9.28
N GLY A 506 -15.53 22.05 -9.65
CA GLY A 506 -15.87 21.54 -10.99
C GLY A 506 -15.81 22.62 -12.05
N VAL A 507 -14.65 22.80 -12.68
CA VAL A 507 -14.38 23.96 -13.57
C VAL A 507 -15.19 23.89 -14.86
N SER A 508 -15.41 22.68 -15.40
CA SER A 508 -16.08 22.44 -16.68
C SER A 508 -17.54 22.90 -16.75
N ASN A 509 -18.18 23.17 -15.60
CA ASN A 509 -19.60 23.57 -15.51
C ASN A 509 -19.86 25.01 -15.97
N ILE A 510 -18.83 25.87 -15.98
CA ILE A 510 -18.96 27.30 -16.31
C ILE A 510 -19.46 27.52 -17.74
N SER A 511 -19.05 26.67 -18.68
CA SER A 511 -19.19 26.88 -20.12
C SER A 511 -20.40 26.18 -20.76
N PHE A 512 -21.24 25.49 -19.99
CA PHE A 512 -22.41 24.81 -20.57
C PHE A 512 -23.29 25.80 -21.37
N GLY A 513 -23.71 25.38 -22.56
CA GLY A 513 -24.52 26.20 -23.46
C GLY A 513 -23.79 27.34 -24.19
N LEU A 514 -22.47 27.50 -24.04
CA LEU A 514 -21.68 28.51 -24.76
C LEU A 514 -20.81 27.90 -25.88
N PRO A 515 -20.57 28.63 -26.98
CA PRO A 515 -19.58 28.23 -27.98
C PRO A 515 -18.14 28.37 -27.43
N CYS A 516 -17.18 27.71 -28.08
CA CYS A 516 -15.76 27.80 -27.71
C CYS A 516 -15.50 27.54 -26.22
N ARG A 517 -16.14 26.50 -25.66
CA ARG A 517 -16.13 26.16 -24.23
C ARG A 517 -14.73 26.12 -23.61
N GLU A 518 -13.75 25.62 -24.36
CA GLU A 518 -12.35 25.52 -23.93
C GLU A 518 -11.79 26.88 -23.51
N LEU A 519 -11.99 27.93 -24.31
CA LEU A 519 -11.52 29.28 -24.00
C LEU A 519 -12.15 29.85 -22.71
N ILE A 520 -13.45 29.60 -22.52
CA ILE A 520 -14.16 30.03 -21.31
C ILE A 520 -13.65 29.27 -20.08
N ASN A 521 -13.49 27.95 -20.19
CA ASN A 521 -12.97 27.10 -19.12
C ASN A 521 -11.55 27.53 -18.72
N GLU A 522 -10.66 27.75 -19.69
CA GLU A 522 -9.26 28.17 -19.46
C GLU A 522 -9.19 29.53 -18.77
N THR A 523 -9.97 30.50 -19.26
CA THR A 523 -10.03 31.84 -18.67
C THR A 523 -10.56 31.79 -17.25
N PHE A 524 -11.65 31.05 -17.02
CA PHE A 524 -12.25 30.91 -15.70
C PHE A 524 -11.33 30.14 -14.74
N LEU A 525 -10.63 29.10 -15.21
CA LEU A 525 -9.64 28.37 -14.43
C LEU A 525 -8.55 29.31 -13.91
N ALA A 526 -7.97 30.14 -14.79
CA ALA A 526 -6.96 31.11 -14.40
C ALA A 526 -7.48 32.09 -13.34
N MET A 527 -8.72 32.57 -13.48
CA MET A 527 -9.37 33.43 -12.49
C MET A 527 -9.60 32.70 -11.17
N ALA A 528 -10.06 31.45 -11.19
CA ALA A 528 -10.38 30.67 -9.99
C ALA A 528 -9.11 30.35 -9.19
N ILE A 529 -8.04 29.94 -9.86
CA ILE A 529 -6.74 29.68 -9.22
C ILE A 529 -6.18 30.96 -8.59
N ALA A 530 -6.25 32.10 -9.30
CA ALA A 530 -5.83 33.39 -8.76
C ALA A 530 -6.65 33.83 -7.52
N ASN A 531 -7.85 33.30 -7.35
CA ASN A 531 -8.72 33.54 -6.18
C ASN A 531 -8.67 32.39 -5.15
N GLY A 532 -7.69 31.48 -5.24
CA GLY A 532 -7.42 30.49 -4.20
C GLY A 532 -7.93 29.08 -4.46
N LEU A 533 -8.27 28.73 -5.71
CA LEU A 533 -8.57 27.35 -6.11
C LEU A 533 -7.35 26.43 -5.95
N ASP A 534 -7.46 25.39 -5.11
CA ASP A 534 -6.39 24.39 -4.92
C ASP A 534 -6.59 23.13 -5.78
N LEU A 535 -7.84 22.68 -5.93
CA LEU A 535 -8.19 21.38 -6.51
C LEU A 535 -9.21 21.55 -7.66
N PRO A 536 -8.79 21.92 -8.88
CA PRO A 536 -9.69 21.91 -10.03
C PRO A 536 -10.05 20.46 -10.41
N ILE A 537 -11.34 20.15 -10.43
CA ILE A 537 -11.90 18.99 -11.13
C ILE A 537 -12.09 19.41 -12.59
N MET A 538 -11.32 18.78 -13.48
CA MET A 538 -11.27 19.15 -14.90
C MET A 538 -10.80 17.98 -15.76
N ASN A 539 -10.97 18.09 -17.09
CA ASN A 539 -10.41 17.15 -18.05
C ASN A 539 -8.90 17.45 -18.26
N PRO A 540 -7.97 16.61 -17.77
CA PRO A 540 -6.54 16.84 -17.92
C PRO A 540 -6.07 16.69 -19.39
N ASN A 541 -6.83 15.99 -20.24
CA ASN A 541 -6.50 15.87 -21.67
C ASN A 541 -6.77 17.18 -22.45
N SER A 542 -7.32 18.22 -21.81
CA SER A 542 -7.39 19.57 -22.39
C SER A 542 -6.03 20.25 -22.27
N THR A 543 -5.32 20.33 -23.40
CA THR A 543 -3.97 20.93 -23.46
C THR A 543 -3.94 22.39 -23.00
N GLY A 544 -4.97 23.17 -23.34
CA GLY A 544 -5.08 24.57 -22.92
C GLY A 544 -5.30 24.71 -21.41
N MET A 545 -6.16 23.89 -20.82
CA MET A 545 -6.37 23.89 -19.36
C MET A 545 -5.09 23.49 -18.60
N MET A 546 -4.38 22.46 -19.06
CA MET A 546 -3.08 22.09 -18.48
C MET A 546 -2.01 23.16 -18.69
N ALA A 547 -2.05 23.89 -19.82
CA ALA A 547 -1.17 25.03 -20.04
C ALA A 547 -1.43 26.15 -19.03
N VAL A 548 -2.69 26.44 -18.70
CA VAL A 548 -3.03 27.40 -17.63
C VAL A 548 -2.42 26.98 -16.29
N ILE A 549 -2.54 25.70 -15.91
CA ILE A 549 -1.95 25.15 -14.66
C ILE A 549 -0.42 25.31 -14.67
N ASN A 550 0.24 24.88 -15.74
CA ASN A 550 1.69 24.92 -15.84
C ASN A 550 2.22 26.36 -15.85
N SER A 551 1.57 27.28 -16.59
CA SER A 551 1.91 28.70 -16.58
C SER A 551 1.69 29.32 -15.20
N TYR A 552 0.59 28.98 -14.52
CA TYR A 552 0.35 29.45 -13.16
C TYR A 552 1.45 28.99 -12.20
N ASN A 553 1.87 27.72 -12.27
CA ASN A 553 2.92 27.20 -11.40
C ASN A 553 4.26 27.95 -11.56
N VAL A 554 4.59 28.41 -12.77
CA VAL A 554 5.74 29.30 -12.99
C VAL A 554 5.52 30.66 -12.32
N LEU A 555 4.38 31.30 -12.60
CA LEU A 555 4.07 32.65 -12.11
C LEU A 555 3.94 32.73 -10.58
N ALA A 556 3.45 31.65 -9.96
CA ALA A 556 3.29 31.51 -8.52
C ALA A 556 4.57 31.03 -7.81
N ASN A 557 5.69 30.87 -8.54
CA ASN A 557 6.96 30.36 -8.02
C ASN A 557 6.85 28.95 -7.37
N ILE A 558 5.94 28.13 -7.91
CA ILE A 558 5.77 26.71 -7.54
C ILE A 558 6.73 25.85 -8.37
N ASP A 559 6.77 26.07 -9.69
CA ASP A 559 7.74 25.47 -10.60
C ASP A 559 9.06 26.25 -10.54
N LYS A 560 9.88 25.91 -9.55
CA LYS A 560 11.17 26.58 -9.32
C LYS A 560 12.06 26.45 -10.56
N ARG A 561 12.64 27.56 -11.00
CA ARG A 561 13.45 27.67 -12.23
C ARG A 561 12.71 27.30 -13.52
N SER A 562 11.37 27.15 -13.45
CA SER A 562 10.54 26.78 -14.60
C SER A 562 10.94 25.46 -15.27
N GLU A 563 11.53 24.52 -14.52
CA GLU A 563 12.08 23.27 -15.05
C GLU A 563 11.00 22.41 -15.72
N LYS A 564 9.84 22.25 -15.07
CA LYS A 564 8.73 21.48 -15.62
C LYS A 564 8.10 22.18 -16.82
N TYR A 565 7.97 23.51 -16.76
CA TYR A 565 7.44 24.29 -17.87
C TYR A 565 8.34 24.20 -19.11
N ILE A 566 9.65 24.33 -18.94
CA ILE A 566 10.62 24.25 -20.04
C ILE A 566 10.65 22.85 -20.65
N SER A 567 10.58 21.79 -19.84
CA SER A 567 10.57 20.41 -20.36
C SER A 567 9.35 20.11 -21.23
N ILE A 568 8.19 20.69 -20.90
CA ILE A 568 6.94 20.50 -21.66
C ILE A 568 6.89 21.41 -22.89
N TYR A 569 7.24 22.69 -22.75
CA TYR A 569 6.99 23.73 -23.77
C TYR A 569 8.22 24.23 -24.52
N GLY A 570 9.44 23.82 -24.15
CA GLY A 570 10.69 24.38 -24.67
C GLY A 570 10.84 24.31 -26.20
N ASN A 571 10.18 23.34 -26.85
CA ASN A 571 10.20 23.14 -28.31
C ASN A 571 8.86 23.43 -28.99
N VAL A 572 7.86 23.95 -28.26
CA VAL A 572 6.51 24.17 -28.78
C VAL A 572 6.40 25.57 -29.39
N LYS A 573 5.97 25.65 -30.67
CA LYS A 573 5.59 26.93 -31.29
C LYS A 573 4.14 27.25 -30.93
N VAL A 574 3.92 28.36 -30.22
CA VAL A 574 2.57 28.86 -29.92
C VAL A 574 2.03 29.62 -31.13
N GLU A 575 1.15 28.99 -31.92
CA GLU A 575 0.38 29.68 -32.96
C GLU A 575 -0.88 30.30 -32.35
N ARG A 576 -0.99 31.63 -32.34
CA ARG A 576 -2.19 32.35 -31.89
C ARG A 576 -3.03 32.76 -33.11
N GLY A 577 -4.21 32.16 -33.27
CA GLY A 577 -5.22 32.57 -34.24
C GLY A 577 -6.54 31.81 -34.06
N LEU A 578 -7.68 32.48 -34.22
CA LEU A 578 -8.99 31.82 -34.36
C LEU A 578 -8.96 31.03 -35.67
N ARG A 579 -8.74 29.72 -35.59
CA ARG A 579 -8.82 28.86 -36.78
C ARG A 579 -10.30 28.71 -37.13
N ASP A 580 -10.66 29.14 -38.34
CA ASP A 580 -11.96 28.86 -38.95
C ASP A 580 -12.19 27.34 -38.95
N THR A 581 -13.22 26.86 -38.25
CA THR A 581 -13.50 25.42 -38.10
C THR A 581 -14.19 24.81 -39.31
N SER A 582 -14.25 25.50 -40.46
CA SER A 582 -14.54 24.84 -41.73
C SER A 582 -13.29 24.12 -42.24
N LYS A 583 -13.25 22.80 -42.09
CA LYS A 583 -12.16 21.87 -42.46
C LYS A 583 -10.99 21.81 -41.49
N LYS A 584 -11.22 21.20 -40.32
CA LYS A 584 -10.28 20.18 -39.85
C LYS A 584 -10.96 18.83 -40.02
N ASN A 585 -10.51 18.08 -41.02
CA ASN A 585 -10.42 16.64 -40.83
C ASN A 585 -9.57 16.48 -39.57
N ILE A 586 -10.23 16.21 -38.45
CA ILE A 586 -9.59 15.45 -37.39
C ILE A 586 -9.24 14.16 -38.11
N GLU A 587 -7.97 14.00 -38.49
CA GLU A 587 -7.43 12.65 -38.55
C GLU A 587 -7.69 12.11 -37.15
N VAL A 588 -8.83 11.43 -37.03
CA VAL A 588 -8.97 10.36 -36.07
C VAL A 588 -7.78 9.51 -36.46
N ILE A 589 -6.71 9.60 -35.69
CA ILE A 589 -5.81 8.47 -35.55
C ILE A 589 -6.76 7.41 -35.04
N LYS A 590 -7.33 6.66 -35.99
CA LYS A 590 -7.93 5.38 -35.70
C LYS A 590 -6.81 4.68 -34.96
N SER A 591 -7.00 4.47 -33.66
CA SER A 591 -6.20 3.54 -32.88
C SER A 591 -6.51 2.12 -33.38
N GLU A 592 -6.36 1.90 -34.69
CA GLU A 592 -6.33 0.60 -35.34
C GLU A 592 -4.89 0.13 -35.24
N ASN A 593 -4.58 -0.35 -34.03
CA ASN A 593 -3.43 -1.13 -33.56
C ASN A 593 -3.00 -0.59 -32.19
N ILE A 594 -3.76 -0.94 -31.16
CA ILE A 594 -3.23 -0.89 -29.79
C ILE A 594 -2.10 -1.92 -29.75
N ASP A 595 -0.89 -1.42 -29.51
CA ASP A 595 0.31 -2.25 -29.39
C ASP A 595 0.15 -3.21 -28.20
N LEU A 596 0.25 -4.52 -28.44
CA LEU A 596 0.22 -5.53 -27.38
C LEU A 596 1.29 -5.27 -26.32
N LYS A 597 2.43 -4.66 -26.70
CA LYS A 597 3.44 -4.22 -25.74
C LYS A 597 2.87 -3.20 -24.76
N TYR A 598 2.11 -2.22 -25.24
CA TYR A 598 1.46 -1.20 -24.40
C TYR A 598 0.43 -1.82 -23.46
N ILE A 599 -0.45 -2.69 -23.98
CA ILE A 599 -1.47 -3.42 -23.20
C ILE A 599 -0.82 -4.16 -22.03
N VAL A 600 0.27 -4.87 -22.30
CA VAL A 600 1.05 -5.58 -21.27
C VAL A 600 1.66 -4.65 -20.24
N ILE A 601 2.35 -3.59 -20.67
CA ILE A 601 3.02 -2.64 -19.76
C ILE A 601 2.01 -1.92 -18.85
N LYS A 602 0.77 -1.74 -19.33
CA LYS A 602 -0.30 -1.06 -18.60
C LYS A 602 -1.24 -1.98 -17.84
N GLY A 603 -1.08 -3.31 -17.97
CA GLY A 603 -1.89 -4.28 -17.24
C GLY A 603 -3.35 -4.39 -17.69
N LEU A 604 -3.66 -4.10 -18.96
CA LEU A 604 -5.02 -4.15 -19.54
C LEU A 604 -5.39 -5.60 -19.92
N LYS A 605 -5.89 -6.35 -18.95
CA LYS A 605 -6.04 -7.80 -19.04
C LYS A 605 -7.14 -8.25 -20.00
N ASP A 606 -8.28 -7.57 -20.08
CA ASP A 606 -9.40 -7.99 -20.93
C ASP A 606 -9.11 -7.75 -22.42
N GLU A 607 -8.27 -6.77 -22.75
CA GLU A 607 -7.82 -6.47 -24.12
C GLU A 607 -6.71 -7.39 -24.64
N ALA A 608 -5.92 -7.99 -23.75
CA ALA A 608 -4.78 -8.82 -24.12
C ALA A 608 -5.16 -9.97 -25.05
N GLU A 609 -6.33 -10.59 -24.83
CA GLU A 609 -6.79 -11.70 -25.65
C GLU A 609 -7.09 -11.27 -27.10
N GLU A 610 -7.82 -10.18 -27.29
CA GLU A 610 -8.21 -9.70 -28.63
C GLU A 610 -7.00 -9.14 -29.38
N ALA A 611 -6.16 -8.35 -28.72
CA ALA A 611 -4.93 -7.82 -29.30
C ALA A 611 -3.98 -8.93 -29.73
N THR A 612 -3.84 -9.99 -28.91
CA THR A 612 -3.01 -11.16 -29.26
C THR A 612 -3.59 -11.88 -30.48
N LYS A 613 -4.91 -12.09 -30.56
CA LYS A 613 -5.55 -12.68 -31.75
C LYS A 613 -5.31 -11.85 -33.01
N HIS A 614 -5.30 -10.53 -32.90
CA HIS A 614 -5.06 -9.63 -34.03
C HIS A 614 -3.61 -9.73 -34.53
N ILE A 615 -2.62 -9.62 -33.63
CA ILE A 615 -1.19 -9.70 -33.99
C ILE A 615 -0.82 -11.07 -34.56
N LEU A 616 -1.43 -12.14 -34.05
CA LEU A 616 -1.23 -13.49 -34.56
C LEU A 616 -1.70 -13.69 -36.01
N LYS A 617 -2.45 -12.74 -36.60
CA LYS A 617 -2.75 -12.75 -38.04
C LYS A 617 -1.53 -12.41 -38.91
N THR A 618 -0.58 -11.65 -38.37
CA THR A 618 0.58 -11.12 -39.10
C THR A 618 1.92 -11.64 -38.59
N MET A 619 1.99 -12.08 -37.33
CA MET A 619 3.21 -12.63 -36.71
C MET A 619 2.98 -14.08 -36.27
N ASN A 620 4.05 -14.89 -36.31
CA ASN A 620 4.04 -16.23 -35.74
C ASN A 620 4.08 -16.19 -34.21
N GLU A 621 3.64 -17.26 -33.56
CA GLU A 621 3.49 -17.36 -32.11
C GLU A 621 4.80 -17.10 -31.35
N LEU A 622 5.93 -17.63 -31.85
CA LEU A 622 7.23 -17.49 -31.21
C LEU A 622 7.78 -16.06 -31.31
N SER A 623 7.56 -15.38 -32.43
CA SER A 623 7.91 -13.98 -32.62
C SER A 623 7.10 -13.07 -31.70
N VAL A 624 5.79 -13.32 -31.51
CA VAL A 624 4.99 -12.55 -30.53
C VAL A 624 5.55 -12.70 -29.11
N VAL A 625 5.95 -13.91 -28.71
CA VAL A 625 6.56 -14.15 -27.40
C VAL A 625 7.92 -13.45 -27.27
N ASN A 626 8.82 -13.65 -28.23
CA ASN A 626 10.21 -13.20 -28.12
C ASN A 626 10.42 -11.71 -28.44
N GLU A 627 9.62 -11.13 -29.33
CA GLU A 627 9.80 -9.75 -29.81
C GLU A 627 8.86 -8.75 -29.13
N ILE A 628 7.75 -9.22 -28.52
CA ILE A 628 6.76 -8.33 -27.88
C ILE A 628 6.62 -8.63 -26.38
N LEU A 629 6.18 -9.85 -26.01
CA LEU A 629 5.83 -10.16 -24.62
C LEU A 629 7.05 -10.14 -23.69
N ILE A 630 8.18 -10.76 -24.08
CA ILE A 630 9.40 -10.78 -23.27
C ILE A 630 10.00 -9.37 -23.11
N PRO A 631 10.19 -8.57 -24.19
CA PRO A 631 10.65 -7.19 -24.04
C PRO A 631 9.72 -6.32 -23.19
N ALA A 632 8.40 -6.55 -23.24
CA ALA A 632 7.45 -5.86 -22.36
C ALA A 632 7.68 -6.24 -20.88
N LEU A 633 7.86 -7.52 -20.57
CA LEU A 633 8.18 -7.99 -19.22
C LEU A 633 9.54 -7.46 -18.73
N ASP A 634 10.55 -7.42 -19.59
CA ASP A 634 11.86 -6.86 -19.23
C ASP A 634 11.76 -5.36 -18.89
N GLU A 635 10.93 -4.60 -19.61
CA GLU A 635 10.66 -3.19 -19.30
C GLU A 635 9.91 -3.03 -17.96
N VAL A 636 8.90 -3.87 -17.69
CA VAL A 636 8.16 -3.90 -16.42
C VAL A 636 9.11 -4.26 -15.26
N GLY A 637 9.97 -5.27 -15.44
CA GLY A 637 10.99 -5.66 -14.45
C GLY A 637 11.98 -4.53 -14.14
N LEU A 638 12.43 -3.79 -15.15
CA LEU A 638 13.27 -2.59 -14.97
C LEU A 638 12.55 -1.49 -14.17
N LYS A 639 11.25 -1.26 -14.42
CA LYS A 639 10.46 -0.29 -13.67
C LYS A 639 10.28 -0.69 -12.21
N TYR A 640 10.14 -1.99 -11.93
CA TYR A 640 10.04 -2.52 -10.57
C TYR A 640 11.35 -2.32 -9.79
N GLU A 641 12.50 -2.64 -10.37
CA GLU A 641 13.81 -2.42 -9.74
C GLU A 641 14.09 -0.94 -9.41
N LYS A 642 13.64 -0.04 -10.28
CA LYS A 642 13.75 1.41 -10.06
C LYS A 642 12.75 1.95 -9.04
N GLY A 643 11.79 1.12 -8.59
CA GLY A 643 10.68 1.55 -7.74
C GLY A 643 9.70 2.51 -8.44
N GLU A 644 9.62 2.46 -9.77
CA GLU A 644 8.64 3.21 -10.57
C GLU A 644 7.27 2.50 -10.59
N ILE A 645 7.27 1.17 -10.51
CA ILE A 645 6.08 0.35 -10.28
C ILE A 645 6.34 -0.59 -9.10
N PHE A 646 5.28 -1.09 -8.47
CA PHE A 646 5.37 -1.97 -7.32
C PHE A 646 4.79 -3.35 -7.63
N LEU A 647 4.87 -4.25 -6.64
CA LEU A 647 4.44 -5.63 -6.77
C LEU A 647 3.01 -5.80 -7.33
N PRO A 648 1.98 -4.98 -7.00
CA PRO A 648 0.64 -5.21 -7.53
C PRO A 648 0.58 -4.91 -9.02
N GLN A 649 1.22 -3.83 -9.49
CA GLN A 649 1.31 -3.51 -10.92
C GLN A 649 2.11 -4.58 -11.67
N LEU A 650 3.20 -5.09 -11.10
CA LEU A 650 3.98 -6.18 -11.68
C LEU A 650 3.14 -7.45 -11.88
N ILE A 651 2.36 -7.84 -10.88
CA ILE A 651 1.45 -9.01 -10.94
C ILE A 651 0.34 -8.79 -11.97
N GLN A 652 -0.23 -7.60 -12.03
CA GLN A 652 -1.26 -7.27 -13.02
C GLN A 652 -0.72 -7.32 -14.47
N CYS A 653 0.49 -6.80 -14.71
CA CYS A 653 1.17 -6.92 -16.01
C CYS A 653 1.43 -8.40 -16.36
N ALA A 654 1.83 -9.19 -15.37
CA ALA A 654 2.02 -10.64 -15.50
C ALA A 654 0.73 -11.39 -15.87
N GLU A 655 -0.39 -11.11 -15.21
CA GLU A 655 -1.70 -11.69 -15.55
C GLU A 655 -2.13 -11.34 -16.97
N THR A 656 -1.86 -10.11 -17.39
CA THR A 656 -2.11 -9.63 -18.76
C THR A 656 -1.31 -10.46 -19.78
N VAL A 657 -0.04 -10.74 -19.49
CA VAL A 657 0.82 -11.62 -20.30
C VAL A 657 0.32 -13.07 -20.29
N LYS A 658 -0.12 -13.58 -19.14
CA LYS A 658 -0.70 -14.93 -19.03
C LYS A 658 -1.90 -15.10 -19.95
N LYS A 659 -2.83 -14.14 -19.99
CA LYS A 659 -3.96 -14.15 -20.93
C LYS A 659 -3.51 -14.17 -22.39
N ALA A 660 -2.50 -13.38 -22.77
CA ALA A 660 -1.90 -13.43 -24.10
C ALA A 660 -1.30 -14.82 -24.40
N PHE A 661 -0.55 -15.41 -23.47
CA PHE A 661 0.01 -16.76 -23.61
C PHE A 661 -1.06 -17.84 -23.75
N GLU A 662 -2.20 -17.75 -23.07
CA GLU A 662 -3.30 -18.71 -23.20
C GLU A 662 -3.85 -18.74 -24.64
N VAL A 663 -3.99 -17.58 -25.29
CA VAL A 663 -4.38 -17.48 -26.70
C VAL A 663 -3.35 -18.15 -27.59
N ILE A 664 -2.06 -17.86 -27.37
CA ILE A 664 -0.95 -18.42 -28.14
C ILE A 664 -0.90 -19.95 -27.98
N LYS A 665 -1.01 -20.46 -26.75
CA LYS A 665 -1.05 -21.91 -26.45
C LYS A 665 -2.21 -22.60 -27.16
N LYS A 666 -3.43 -22.03 -27.12
CA LYS A 666 -4.60 -22.59 -27.82
C LYS A 666 -4.33 -22.73 -29.33
N ARG A 667 -3.69 -21.74 -29.95
CA ARG A 667 -3.35 -21.79 -31.38
C ARG A 667 -2.26 -22.80 -31.73
N LEU A 668 -1.26 -22.98 -30.89
CA LEU A 668 -0.21 -23.99 -31.10
C LEU A 668 -0.71 -25.42 -30.99
N VAL A 669 -1.62 -25.68 -30.04
CA VAL A 669 -2.30 -26.98 -29.92
C VAL A 669 -3.11 -27.29 -31.18
N ILE A 670 -3.76 -26.28 -31.77
CA ILE A 670 -4.49 -26.41 -33.05
C ILE A 670 -3.51 -26.65 -34.22
N ASN A 671 -2.33 -26.02 -34.21
CA ASN A 671 -1.32 -26.10 -35.27
C ASN A 671 -0.35 -27.29 -35.16
N LYS A 672 -0.51 -28.20 -34.18
CA LYS A 672 0.38 -29.35 -33.91
C LYS A 672 1.87 -28.98 -33.84
N SER A 673 2.20 -27.81 -33.31
CA SER A 673 3.57 -27.39 -33.03
C SER A 673 3.94 -27.69 -31.57
N ASN A 674 5.21 -28.05 -31.33
CA ASN A 674 5.73 -28.37 -29.99
C ASN A 674 5.48 -27.23 -28.99
N SER A 675 5.28 -27.58 -27.71
CA SER A 675 5.02 -26.65 -26.61
C SER A 675 6.08 -25.55 -26.51
N ILE A 676 5.65 -24.29 -26.31
CA ILE A 676 6.54 -23.18 -25.91
C ILE A 676 6.93 -23.36 -24.44
N SER A 677 7.85 -24.26 -24.14
CA SER A 677 8.52 -24.27 -22.84
C SER A 677 9.98 -23.94 -23.05
N LYS A 678 10.46 -22.87 -22.42
CA LYS A 678 11.90 -22.53 -22.40
C LYS A 678 12.72 -23.44 -21.49
N GLY A 679 12.09 -24.45 -20.91
CA GLY A 679 12.70 -25.41 -19.98
C GLY A 679 11.87 -25.58 -18.72
N LYS A 680 12.13 -26.67 -18.00
CA LYS A 680 11.51 -26.96 -16.70
C LYS A 680 12.44 -26.52 -15.57
N ILE A 681 11.87 -25.88 -14.57
CA ILE A 681 12.57 -25.42 -13.35
C ILE A 681 11.84 -26.00 -12.15
N VAL A 682 12.56 -26.54 -11.18
CA VAL A 682 12.00 -26.90 -9.87
C VAL A 682 12.19 -25.73 -8.93
N LEU A 683 11.14 -25.37 -8.19
CA LEU A 683 11.22 -24.39 -7.10
C LEU A 683 10.74 -25.02 -5.80
N ALA A 684 11.49 -24.79 -4.72
CA ALA A 684 11.15 -25.27 -3.38
C ALA A 684 11.56 -24.25 -2.32
N THR A 685 10.72 -24.09 -1.31
CA THR A 685 11.16 -23.51 -0.05
C THR A 685 11.68 -24.67 0.80
N VAL A 686 12.91 -24.52 1.30
CA VAL A 686 13.66 -25.63 1.92
C VAL A 686 12.98 -26.12 3.19
N LYS A 687 13.32 -27.34 3.60
CA LYS A 687 12.81 -27.98 4.82
C LYS A 687 12.91 -27.04 6.03
N GLU A 688 11.87 -27.05 6.86
CA GLU A 688 11.65 -26.22 8.05
C GLU A 688 11.39 -24.74 7.76
N ASP A 689 11.31 -24.35 6.48
CA ASP A 689 10.90 -23.01 6.10
C ASP A 689 9.48 -23.02 5.52
N ILE A 690 8.57 -22.37 6.22
CA ILE A 690 7.16 -22.25 5.84
C ILE A 690 6.87 -20.97 5.05
N HIS A 691 7.88 -20.15 4.77
CA HIS A 691 7.73 -18.90 4.04
C HIS A 691 7.93 -19.11 2.54
N ASP A 692 6.85 -19.05 1.78
CA ASP A 692 6.86 -19.28 0.34
C ASP A 692 6.56 -18.06 -0.50
N ILE A 693 6.39 -16.88 0.11
CA ILE A 693 6.10 -15.63 -0.60
C ILE A 693 7.15 -15.36 -1.68
N GLY A 694 8.44 -15.37 -1.32
CA GLY A 694 9.54 -15.13 -2.27
C GLY A 694 9.57 -16.17 -3.41
N LYS A 695 9.42 -17.46 -3.08
CA LYS A 695 9.33 -18.55 -4.07
C LYS A 695 8.15 -18.37 -5.01
N ASN A 696 6.97 -18.02 -4.49
CA ASN A 696 5.75 -17.84 -5.28
C ASN A 696 5.89 -16.67 -6.25
N ILE A 697 6.57 -15.59 -5.86
CA ILE A 697 6.92 -14.51 -6.79
C ILE A 697 7.86 -15.01 -7.88
N VAL A 698 8.94 -15.70 -7.51
CA VAL A 698 9.90 -16.27 -8.49
C VAL A 698 9.19 -17.21 -9.45
N LYS A 699 8.28 -18.05 -8.95
CA LYS A 699 7.41 -18.91 -9.77
C LYS A 699 6.59 -18.09 -10.75
N VAL A 700 5.80 -17.13 -10.26
CA VAL A 700 4.93 -16.30 -11.09
C VAL A 700 5.76 -15.61 -12.17
N ILE A 701 6.87 -14.97 -11.79
CA ILE A 701 7.76 -14.28 -12.74
C ILE A 701 8.32 -15.26 -13.77
N LEU A 702 8.92 -16.38 -13.38
CA LEU A 702 9.49 -17.35 -14.33
C LEU A 702 8.41 -17.97 -15.26
N GLU A 703 7.22 -18.25 -14.75
CA GLU A 703 6.08 -18.69 -15.57
C GLU A 703 5.70 -17.64 -16.62
N ASN A 704 5.74 -16.35 -16.26
CA ASN A 704 5.48 -15.25 -17.20
C ASN A 704 6.54 -15.15 -18.30
N TYR A 705 7.79 -15.52 -18.00
CA TYR A 705 8.87 -15.58 -18.99
C TYR A 705 8.85 -16.85 -19.87
N GLY A 706 7.85 -17.72 -19.69
CA GLY A 706 7.62 -18.91 -20.51
C GLY A 706 8.35 -20.17 -20.04
N TYR A 707 8.79 -20.21 -18.77
CA TYR A 707 9.35 -21.41 -18.15
C TYR A 707 8.23 -22.27 -17.53
N GLN A 708 8.41 -23.59 -17.50
CA GLN A 708 7.52 -24.50 -16.80
C GLN A 708 8.03 -24.74 -15.39
N ILE A 709 7.24 -24.34 -14.39
CA ILE A 709 7.63 -24.50 -12.98
C ILE A 709 7.02 -25.78 -12.39
N ILE A 710 7.88 -26.60 -11.78
CA ILE A 710 7.47 -27.66 -10.85
C ILE A 710 7.66 -27.10 -9.45
N ASP A 711 6.57 -26.59 -8.89
CA ASP A 711 6.55 -26.00 -7.56
C ASP A 711 6.32 -27.09 -6.51
N LEU A 712 7.33 -27.32 -5.67
CA LEU A 712 7.27 -28.29 -4.59
C LEU A 712 6.62 -27.74 -3.31
N GLY A 713 6.33 -26.43 -3.28
CA GLY A 713 5.75 -25.79 -2.11
C GLY A 713 6.80 -25.43 -1.05
N LYS A 714 6.37 -25.48 0.20
CA LYS A 714 7.14 -25.11 1.39
C LYS A 714 7.38 -26.29 2.31
N ASP A 715 8.36 -26.14 3.20
CA ASP A 715 8.83 -27.21 4.08
C ASP A 715 9.17 -28.49 3.30
N VAL A 716 9.94 -28.33 2.21
CA VAL A 716 10.21 -29.44 1.28
C VAL A 716 11.45 -30.22 1.71
N SER A 717 11.32 -31.54 1.87
CA SER A 717 12.44 -32.42 2.24
C SER A 717 13.50 -32.51 1.15
N VAL A 718 14.76 -32.78 1.55
CA VAL A 718 15.89 -32.95 0.63
C VAL A 718 15.61 -34.04 -0.40
N GLU A 719 15.06 -35.17 0.05
CA GLU A 719 14.74 -36.33 -0.81
C GLU A 719 13.72 -35.95 -1.88
N THR A 720 12.70 -35.17 -1.52
CA THR A 720 11.67 -34.73 -2.45
C THR A 720 12.25 -33.85 -3.56
N VAL A 721 13.13 -32.91 -3.21
CA VAL A 721 13.81 -32.06 -4.19
C VAL A 721 14.69 -32.89 -5.12
N VAL A 722 15.46 -33.84 -4.58
CA VAL A 722 16.33 -34.74 -5.35
C VAL A 722 15.52 -35.62 -6.31
N ASP A 723 14.52 -36.33 -5.80
CA ASP A 723 13.70 -37.26 -6.56
C ASP A 723 12.99 -36.58 -7.72
N VAL A 724 12.36 -35.43 -7.46
CA VAL A 724 11.65 -34.69 -8.50
C VAL A 724 12.62 -34.13 -9.55
N SER A 725 13.78 -33.64 -9.11
CA SER A 725 14.79 -33.07 -10.01
C SER A 725 15.37 -34.12 -10.96
N LEU A 726 15.67 -35.33 -10.46
CA LEU A 726 16.18 -36.44 -11.26
C LEU A 726 15.10 -37.05 -12.16
N LYS A 727 13.90 -37.32 -11.60
CA LYS A 727 12.80 -37.97 -12.34
C LYS A 727 12.30 -37.14 -13.52
N ASN A 728 12.40 -35.82 -13.45
CA ASN A 728 11.92 -34.91 -14.50
C ASN A 728 13.04 -34.34 -15.39
N ASP A 729 14.29 -34.82 -15.26
CA ASP A 729 15.47 -34.34 -15.99
C ASP A 729 15.61 -32.81 -15.93
N ILE A 730 15.56 -32.28 -14.70
CA ILE A 730 15.58 -30.84 -14.44
C ILE A 730 17.01 -30.31 -14.61
N LYS A 731 17.15 -29.17 -15.29
CA LYS A 731 18.46 -28.52 -15.51
C LYS A 731 18.73 -27.36 -14.55
N LEU A 732 17.68 -26.83 -13.91
CA LEU A 732 17.76 -25.71 -12.98
C LEU A 732 16.82 -25.93 -11.79
N VAL A 733 17.37 -25.85 -10.59
CA VAL A 733 16.63 -25.89 -9.31
C VAL A 733 16.81 -24.55 -8.61
N GLY A 734 15.72 -23.96 -8.13
CA GLY A 734 15.73 -22.78 -7.27
C GLY A 734 15.29 -23.11 -5.86
N LEU A 735 16.08 -22.72 -4.87
CA LEU A 735 15.79 -22.92 -3.46
C LEU A 735 15.58 -21.57 -2.77
N SER A 736 14.56 -21.50 -1.90
CA SER A 736 14.24 -20.31 -1.11
C SER A 736 14.32 -20.58 0.38
N ALA A 737 14.83 -19.61 1.14
CA ALA A 737 14.80 -19.57 2.60
C ALA A 737 14.60 -18.11 3.08
N LEU A 738 13.66 -17.87 4.00
CA LEU A 738 13.44 -16.57 4.61
C LEU A 738 14.13 -16.44 5.97
N MET A 739 14.23 -17.53 6.73
CA MET A 739 14.78 -17.49 8.09
C MET A 739 16.27 -17.84 8.09
N THR A 740 17.07 -17.19 8.93
CA THR A 740 18.51 -17.53 9.10
C THR A 740 18.71 -18.98 9.49
N THR A 741 17.70 -19.55 10.11
CA THR A 741 17.65 -20.88 10.72
C THR A 741 17.48 -21.99 9.69
N THR A 742 16.94 -21.68 8.52
CA THR A 742 16.63 -22.64 7.45
C THR A 742 17.72 -22.71 6.37
N LEU A 743 18.77 -21.89 6.51
CA LEU A 743 19.92 -21.88 5.61
C LEU A 743 20.73 -23.19 5.63
N LYS A 744 20.77 -23.87 6.79
CA LYS A 744 21.41 -25.19 6.88
C LYS A 744 20.65 -26.24 6.05
N SER A 745 19.33 -26.24 6.10
CA SER A 745 18.49 -27.10 5.26
C SER A 745 18.73 -26.85 3.77
N MET A 746 19.01 -25.60 3.39
CA MET A 746 19.40 -25.25 2.02
C MET A 746 20.74 -25.87 1.62
N GLU A 747 21.75 -25.77 2.47
CA GLU A 747 23.05 -26.43 2.27
C GLU A 747 22.90 -27.95 2.14
N GLU A 748 22.13 -28.57 3.03
CA GLU A 748 21.83 -30.01 3.02
C GLU A 748 21.12 -30.42 1.72
N THR A 749 20.19 -29.59 1.22
CA THR A 749 19.50 -29.83 -0.05
C THR A 749 20.45 -29.80 -1.24
N ILE A 750 21.34 -28.79 -1.32
CA ILE A 750 22.34 -28.68 -2.38
C ILE A 750 23.28 -29.89 -2.35
N LYS A 751 23.75 -30.27 -1.15
CA LYS A 751 24.61 -31.44 -0.96
C LYS A 751 23.91 -32.73 -1.40
N GLY A 752 22.65 -32.93 -0.99
CA GLY A 752 21.83 -34.07 -1.38
C GLY A 752 21.66 -34.19 -2.90
N LEU A 753 21.45 -33.07 -3.61
CA LEU A 753 21.42 -33.04 -5.07
C LEU A 753 22.75 -33.53 -5.68
N ARG A 754 23.90 -33.04 -5.18
CA ARG A 754 25.21 -33.44 -5.70
C ARG A 754 25.55 -34.90 -5.42
N GLU A 755 25.30 -35.38 -4.21
CA GLU A 755 25.58 -36.77 -3.81
C GLU A 755 24.76 -37.79 -4.60
N ASN A 756 23.54 -37.43 -5.01
CA ASN A 756 22.67 -38.26 -5.84
C ASN A 756 22.88 -38.03 -7.36
N GLY A 757 23.96 -37.37 -7.76
CA GLY A 757 24.37 -37.27 -9.16
C GLY A 757 23.62 -36.23 -10.01
N TYR A 758 22.92 -35.26 -9.40
CA TYR A 758 22.27 -34.17 -10.12
C TYR A 758 23.31 -33.25 -10.79
N LYS A 759 23.29 -33.20 -12.13
CA LYS A 759 24.23 -32.44 -12.96
C LYS A 759 23.75 -31.03 -13.32
N GLY A 760 22.50 -30.70 -13.02
CA GLY A 760 21.94 -29.38 -13.28
C GLY A 760 22.49 -28.29 -12.36
N LYS A 761 22.07 -27.06 -12.60
CA LYS A 761 22.47 -25.88 -11.82
C LYS A 761 21.49 -25.61 -10.67
N VAL A 762 21.99 -25.02 -9.60
CA VAL A 762 21.19 -24.62 -8.43
C VAL A 762 21.37 -23.13 -8.18
N PHE A 763 20.27 -22.39 -8.10
CA PHE A 763 20.27 -21.01 -7.62
C PHE A 763 19.56 -20.92 -6.27
N VAL A 764 19.98 -19.96 -5.45
CA VAL A 764 19.43 -19.73 -4.12
C VAL A 764 19.03 -18.26 -3.95
N GLY A 765 17.98 -18.02 -3.17
CA GLY A 765 17.51 -16.66 -2.84
C GLY A 765 16.73 -16.63 -1.53
N GLY A 766 16.53 -15.45 -0.97
CA GLY A 766 15.94 -15.30 0.37
C GLY A 766 16.41 -14.07 1.12
N ALA A 767 15.57 -13.52 2.01
CA ALA A 767 15.84 -12.25 2.70
C ALA A 767 17.10 -12.28 3.59
N VAL A 768 17.48 -13.48 4.06
CA VAL A 768 18.65 -13.70 4.93
C VAL A 768 19.89 -14.17 4.18
N LEU A 769 19.80 -14.38 2.86
CA LEU A 769 20.91 -14.87 2.04
C LEU A 769 21.78 -13.72 1.53
N THR A 770 23.09 -13.96 1.50
CA THR A 770 24.07 -13.11 0.85
C THR A 770 24.77 -13.87 -0.29
N SER A 771 25.37 -13.13 -1.24
CA SER A 771 26.13 -13.75 -2.33
C SER A 771 27.32 -14.58 -1.83
N GLU A 772 27.95 -14.15 -0.73
CA GLU A 772 29.08 -14.87 -0.11
C GLU A 772 28.61 -16.20 0.49
N TYR A 773 27.49 -16.19 1.21
CA TYR A 773 26.95 -17.39 1.83
C TYR A 773 26.45 -18.40 0.79
N ALA A 774 25.80 -17.94 -0.28
CA ALA A 774 25.36 -18.79 -1.38
C ALA A 774 26.52 -19.59 -2.00
N LYS A 775 27.70 -18.97 -2.14
CA LYS A 775 28.92 -19.66 -2.62
C LYS A 775 29.43 -20.68 -1.60
N GLN A 776 29.39 -20.33 -0.32
CA GLN A 776 29.86 -21.21 0.76
C GLN A 776 29.07 -22.53 0.81
N ILE A 777 27.75 -22.48 0.60
CA ILE A 777 26.88 -23.66 0.61
C ILE A 777 26.84 -24.43 -0.73
N GLY A 778 27.66 -24.02 -1.70
CA GLY A 778 27.82 -24.73 -2.98
C GLY A 778 26.74 -24.45 -4.03
N ALA A 779 25.99 -23.36 -3.91
CA ALA A 779 25.07 -22.91 -4.96
C ALA A 779 25.84 -22.41 -6.19
N ASP A 780 25.30 -22.62 -7.39
CA ASP A 780 25.92 -22.11 -8.63
C ASP A 780 25.64 -20.61 -8.82
N TYR A 781 24.48 -20.14 -8.35
CA TYR A 781 24.04 -18.75 -8.47
C TYR A 781 23.33 -18.26 -7.22
N TYR A 782 23.44 -16.96 -6.96
CA TYR A 782 22.62 -16.23 -5.99
C TYR A 782 21.70 -15.30 -6.75
N ALA A 783 20.40 -15.35 -6.44
CA ALA A 783 19.41 -14.40 -6.93
C ALA A 783 19.00 -13.48 -5.77
N LYS A 784 19.41 -12.22 -5.82
CA LYS A 784 19.05 -11.21 -4.81
C LYS A 784 17.56 -10.85 -4.87
N ASP A 785 16.97 -10.96 -6.05
CA ASP A 785 15.58 -10.65 -6.33
C ASP A 785 15.00 -11.62 -7.36
N ALA A 786 13.68 -11.51 -7.57
CA ALA A 786 12.98 -12.42 -8.45
C ALA A 786 13.31 -12.23 -9.94
N ARG A 787 13.89 -11.09 -10.36
CA ARG A 787 14.31 -10.88 -11.75
C ARG A 787 15.65 -11.56 -12.03
N GLU A 788 16.59 -11.53 -11.08
CA GLU A 788 17.86 -12.27 -11.23
C GLU A 788 17.64 -13.76 -11.46
N SER A 789 16.56 -14.34 -10.90
CA SER A 789 16.17 -15.73 -11.20
C SER A 789 15.89 -15.96 -12.70
N VAL A 790 15.31 -14.97 -13.39
CA VAL A 790 15.05 -15.00 -14.83
C VAL A 790 16.34 -14.93 -15.61
N GLU A 791 17.26 -14.04 -15.22
CA GLU A 791 18.57 -13.93 -15.88
C GLU A 791 19.39 -15.22 -15.72
N ILE A 792 19.35 -15.83 -14.53
CA ILE A 792 19.95 -17.15 -14.29
C ILE A 792 19.29 -18.22 -15.17
N ALA A 793 17.96 -18.23 -15.26
CA ALA A 793 17.24 -19.16 -16.13
C ALA A 793 17.60 -18.97 -17.61
N LYS A 794 17.78 -17.72 -18.07
CA LYS A 794 18.26 -17.42 -19.44
C LYS A 794 19.65 -18.01 -19.67
N ILE A 795 20.59 -17.82 -18.73
CA ILE A 795 21.97 -18.33 -18.84
C ILE A 795 22.02 -19.86 -18.88
N VAL A 796 21.20 -20.53 -18.05
CA VAL A 796 21.27 -21.99 -17.88
C VAL A 796 20.47 -22.75 -18.94
N LEU A 797 19.30 -22.23 -19.34
CA LEU A 797 18.33 -22.98 -20.16
C LEU A 797 18.26 -22.54 -21.63
N ASN A 798 18.72 -21.34 -21.98
CA ASN A 798 18.68 -20.83 -23.36
C ASN A 798 20.02 -21.00 -24.11
N ASN A 799 20.92 -21.87 -23.62
CA ASN A 799 22.14 -22.30 -24.33
C ASN A 799 21.90 -23.62 -25.08
#